data_AF-A0A950TY18-F1
#
_entry.id   AF-A0A950TY18-F1
#
_cell.length_a   1.000
_cell.length_b   1.000
_cell.length_c   1.000
_cell.angle_alpha   90.00
_cell.angle_beta   90.00
_cell.angle_gamma   90.00
#
_symmetry.space_group_name_H-M   'P 1'
#
loop_
_entity.id
_entity.type
_entity.pdbx_description
1 polymer ?
#
loop_
_entity_poly.entity_id
_entity_poly.type
_entity_poly.pdbx_seq_one_letter_code
_entity_poly.pdbx_strand_id
1 'polypeptide(L)'
;MHVVRLGWVVALIAVSSTVAPAASTAGASIASPASRPSPASIAPCGYNDTIDAIRGSYGSASAIGWAGNAAGVVTCLGGSFYVQGSLNKAYGFGIFAGGPVEWVDAEGYLPAQITSFQRDGAAIAITEFADRVVIDGKPFVVVYARVAIANRTARFLHGDPKPSPGLVPLNASTGAVRPHRTVVHDYAVVVDRFGNAYPWPSTRSLIDAGGLTRHYAHMRAFWNEQLEQIAAVHVPDRGLDDAYRAGFVYTEIARSGTHLDTGVNGYHSEFSHDVIGILVNLFTQGYDTDAHGLLLEAGNVVGAQGQYRDGVWTYAWPWAVYLLKTGDLDFVRAHFSASGVAGQPSIEQTAHQIVADRTGPNGIIGRTDDIDSDGYWTVDDYEALTGLAAYRYLAARVGSVTEAQWATREYESLLDSVNRTLASTITRDHLTYLPCSMLEPNSANRCANPVDANWAAPFLFGRWAWDAGLFGMPVTGPGAELIDATYAYGFARLKGVLPPDTFGGYPSDYYSTAYNAGYGSWALAGSRYRDEGIRAYEFMIAHTQSGPYSWWESASAPLSGSPWTGSHPAEGQGSSPHAWGIANADKVLLDSLVAQASDGSLIVGRGIPDGWLEEGKTVSVGNFPTVDGKRIALGISTSDGDVRIDVRGALPAAGIRVELPVFVGNIRSVSAGSVDERTGTVTLPAQVGTVSVRLLHSARVAAA
;
A
#
# COMPACT_ATOMS: atom_id res chain seq x y z
N MET A 1 4.78 -18.95 -62.85
CA MET A 1 3.63 -19.49 -63.63
C MET A 1 2.82 -20.39 -62.71
N HIS A 2 1.49 -20.17 -62.66
CA HIS A 2 0.42 -20.98 -62.03
C HIS A 2 0.50 -21.16 -60.50
N VAL A 3 -0.27 -20.45 -59.66
CA VAL A 3 -1.74 -20.52 -59.38
C VAL A 3 -2.26 -21.94 -59.18
N VAL A 4 -2.59 -22.31 -57.92
CA VAL A 4 -3.86 -22.96 -57.49
C VAL A 4 -4.10 -22.67 -55.99
N ARG A 5 -5.33 -22.23 -55.66
CA ARG A 5 -5.93 -22.14 -54.31
C ARG A 5 -6.51 -23.49 -53.88
N LEU A 6 -6.52 -23.76 -52.56
CA LEU A 6 -7.55 -24.43 -51.73
C LEU A 6 -6.87 -24.78 -50.39
N GLY A 7 -7.45 -24.76 -49.20
CA GLY A 7 -8.81 -24.59 -48.70
C GLY A 7 -8.73 -24.81 -47.18
N TRP A 8 -9.61 -24.15 -46.42
CA TRP A 8 -9.70 -24.28 -44.97
C TRP A 8 -10.27 -25.64 -44.56
N VAL A 9 -9.68 -26.27 -43.53
CA VAL A 9 -10.34 -27.33 -42.74
C VAL A 9 -10.02 -27.11 -41.26
N VAL A 10 -11.09 -26.86 -40.51
CA VAL A 10 -11.18 -26.85 -39.05
C VAL A 10 -11.13 -28.29 -38.54
N ALA A 11 -10.34 -28.56 -37.50
CA ALA A 11 -10.42 -29.79 -36.72
C ALA A 11 -10.50 -29.43 -35.23
N LEU A 12 -11.73 -29.47 -34.69
CA LEU A 12 -11.99 -29.60 -33.26
C LEU A 12 -11.53 -30.98 -32.80
N ILE A 13 -10.74 -31.04 -31.73
CA ILE A 13 -10.62 -32.23 -30.88
C ILE A 13 -11.05 -31.83 -29.48
N ALA A 14 -12.26 -32.25 -29.10
CA ALA A 14 -12.74 -32.24 -27.74
C ALA A 14 -12.16 -33.46 -27.01
N VAL A 15 -11.42 -33.23 -25.91
CA VAL A 15 -11.11 -34.28 -24.93
C VAL A 15 -11.87 -33.96 -23.67
N SER A 16 -12.99 -34.65 -23.50
CA SER A 16 -13.76 -34.70 -22.25
C SER A 16 -12.98 -35.51 -21.24
N SER A 17 -12.53 -34.90 -20.14
CA SER A 17 -12.10 -35.63 -18.95
C SER A 17 -12.92 -35.13 -17.76
N THR A 18 -13.92 -35.92 -17.41
CA THR A 18 -14.70 -35.81 -16.18
C THR A 18 -13.82 -36.31 -15.02
N VAL A 19 -13.36 -35.39 -14.16
CA VAL A 19 -12.83 -35.75 -12.84
C VAL A 19 -13.80 -35.17 -11.81
N ALA A 20 -14.47 -36.05 -11.08
CA ALA A 20 -15.33 -35.68 -9.97
C ALA A 20 -14.48 -35.07 -8.82
N PRO A 21 -14.95 -34.01 -8.14
CA PRO A 21 -14.22 -33.50 -6.99
C PRO A 21 -14.44 -34.45 -5.80
N ALA A 22 -13.35 -35.00 -5.28
CA ALA A 22 -13.36 -35.67 -4.00
C ALA A 22 -13.50 -34.59 -2.91
N ALA A 23 -14.56 -34.71 -2.10
CA ALA A 23 -14.72 -33.92 -0.89
C ALA A 23 -13.55 -34.23 0.07
N SER A 24 -12.62 -33.29 0.22
CA SER A 24 -11.65 -33.31 1.31
C SER A 24 -12.25 -32.56 2.50
N THR A 25 -12.63 -33.30 3.52
CA THR A 25 -12.93 -32.75 4.84
C THR A 25 -11.65 -32.12 5.41
N ALA A 26 -11.57 -30.79 5.40
CA ALA A 26 -10.50 -30.04 6.06
C ALA A 26 -10.64 -30.19 7.58
N GLY A 27 -9.83 -31.06 8.18
CA GLY A 27 -9.58 -31.06 9.61
C GLY A 27 -8.64 -29.90 9.93
N ALA A 28 -9.14 -28.91 10.68
CA ALA A 28 -8.33 -27.81 11.19
C ALA A 28 -7.22 -28.36 12.11
N SER A 29 -5.97 -28.28 11.67
CA SER A 29 -4.81 -28.48 12.54
C SER A 29 -4.39 -27.13 13.10
N ILE A 30 -4.67 -26.92 14.38
CA ILE A 30 -4.11 -25.83 15.17
C ILE A 30 -2.59 -26.05 15.24
N ALA A 31 -1.82 -25.07 14.75
CA ALA A 31 -0.37 -25.11 14.76
C ALA A 31 0.16 -25.30 16.20
N SER A 32 0.95 -26.35 16.40
CA SER A 32 1.67 -26.56 17.66
C SER A 32 2.79 -25.53 17.80
N PRO A 33 3.15 -25.12 19.04
CA PRO A 33 4.23 -24.17 19.24
C PRO A 33 5.54 -24.77 18.71
N ALA A 34 6.16 -24.09 17.74
CA ALA A 34 7.42 -24.51 17.16
C ALA A 34 8.49 -24.68 18.26
N SER A 35 9.15 -25.83 18.27
CA SER A 35 10.31 -26.10 19.13
C SER A 35 11.39 -25.04 18.89
N ARG A 36 11.96 -24.50 19.97
CA ARG A 36 13.08 -23.54 19.92
C ARG A 36 14.17 -24.03 18.95
N PRO A 37 14.52 -23.28 17.90
CA PRO A 37 15.69 -23.60 17.12
C PRO A 37 16.93 -23.42 18.02
N SER A 38 17.85 -24.39 17.95
CA SER A 38 19.26 -24.17 18.28
C SER A 38 19.76 -22.91 17.54
N PRO A 39 20.76 -22.13 18.00
CA PRO A 39 21.26 -20.97 17.27
C PRO A 39 21.89 -21.43 15.96
N ALA A 40 21.06 -21.67 14.96
CA ALA A 40 21.44 -21.92 13.59
C ALA A 40 22.10 -20.66 13.07
N SER A 41 23.16 -20.82 12.28
CA SER A 41 23.73 -19.72 11.51
C SER A 41 22.61 -19.00 10.76
N ILE A 42 22.49 -17.68 10.93
CA ILE A 42 21.55 -16.87 10.15
C ILE A 42 21.92 -17.03 8.68
N ALA A 43 20.97 -17.58 7.91
CA ALA A 43 21.11 -17.70 6.47
C ALA A 43 21.08 -16.29 5.85
N PRO A 44 21.97 -15.98 4.90
CA PRO A 44 21.93 -14.73 4.14
C PRO A 44 20.65 -14.68 3.28
N CYS A 45 20.34 -13.53 2.69
CA CYS A 45 19.31 -13.46 1.66
C CYS A 45 19.48 -14.56 0.60
N GLY A 46 18.40 -15.24 0.27
CA GLY A 46 18.38 -16.23 -0.81
C GLY A 46 16.99 -16.34 -1.43
N TYR A 47 16.96 -16.74 -2.69
CA TYR A 47 15.73 -17.10 -3.38
C TYR A 47 15.17 -18.41 -2.80
N ASN A 48 13.85 -18.46 -2.62
CA ASN A 48 13.12 -19.59 -2.11
C ASN A 48 12.08 -20.04 -3.16
N ASP A 49 12.39 -21.16 -3.83
CA ASP A 49 11.56 -21.77 -4.87
C ASP A 49 10.12 -22.11 -4.42
N THR A 50 9.88 -22.28 -3.10
CA THR A 50 8.57 -22.69 -2.58
C THR A 50 7.57 -21.53 -2.55
N ILE A 51 8.05 -20.31 -2.31
CA ILE A 51 7.22 -19.11 -2.23
C ILE A 51 7.48 -18.15 -3.40
N ASP A 52 8.36 -18.53 -4.34
CA ASP A 52 8.80 -17.71 -5.47
C ASP A 52 9.27 -16.29 -5.06
N ALA A 53 10.00 -16.20 -3.95
CA ALA A 53 10.46 -14.94 -3.40
C ALA A 53 11.83 -15.08 -2.73
N ILE A 54 12.53 -13.96 -2.61
CA ILE A 54 13.79 -13.82 -1.88
C ILE A 54 13.50 -13.51 -0.42
N ARG A 55 14.22 -14.15 0.49
CA ARG A 55 14.12 -13.85 1.92
C ARG A 55 15.36 -14.26 2.68
N GLY A 56 15.54 -13.64 3.83
CA GLY A 56 16.48 -14.07 4.85
C GLY A 56 15.82 -14.98 5.89
N SER A 57 16.60 -15.28 6.93
CA SER A 57 16.10 -15.95 8.12
C SER A 57 14.94 -15.15 8.74
N TYR A 58 14.00 -15.83 9.38
CA TYR A 58 12.84 -15.21 10.03
C TYR A 58 11.96 -14.40 9.06
N GLY A 59 11.94 -14.79 7.78
CA GLY A 59 11.06 -14.13 6.81
C GLY A 59 11.50 -12.70 6.49
N SER A 60 12.73 -12.31 6.87
CA SER A 60 13.17 -10.94 6.70
C SER A 60 13.30 -10.59 5.22
N ALA A 61 12.64 -9.53 4.78
CA ALA A 61 12.72 -8.98 3.44
C ALA A 61 12.38 -7.48 3.50
N SER A 62 13.18 -6.66 2.84
CA SER A 62 12.88 -5.27 2.52
C SER A 62 13.61 -4.93 1.21
N ALA A 63 13.69 -3.65 0.84
CA ALA A 63 14.26 -3.21 -0.42
C ALA A 63 15.17 -1.99 -0.29
N ILE A 64 16.16 -1.92 -1.17
CA ILE A 64 16.86 -0.68 -1.54
C ILE A 64 16.91 -0.59 -3.06
N GLY A 65 17.01 0.61 -3.60
CA GLY A 65 17.03 0.77 -5.05
C GLY A 65 17.03 2.23 -5.48
N TRP A 66 16.63 2.45 -6.72
CA TRP A 66 16.52 3.77 -7.32
C TRP A 66 15.27 3.83 -8.18
N ALA A 67 14.64 5.00 -8.27
CA ALA A 67 13.48 5.21 -9.14
C ALA A 67 13.77 4.77 -10.59
N GLY A 68 12.96 3.85 -11.11
CA GLY A 68 13.06 3.34 -12.47
C GLY A 68 14.10 2.23 -12.68
N ASN A 69 14.65 1.62 -11.62
CA ASN A 69 15.43 0.38 -11.78
C ASN A 69 14.66 -0.68 -12.57
N ALA A 70 15.34 -1.58 -13.26
CA ALA A 70 14.69 -2.72 -13.92
C ALA A 70 14.47 -3.92 -12.98
N ALA A 71 15.13 -3.91 -11.83
CA ALA A 71 14.85 -4.77 -10.69
C ALA A 71 15.49 -4.15 -9.45
N GLY A 72 14.71 -3.92 -8.39
CA GLY A 72 15.24 -3.46 -7.11
C GLY A 72 16.08 -4.52 -6.41
N VAL A 73 16.78 -4.12 -5.34
CA VAL A 73 17.62 -5.01 -4.52
C VAL A 73 16.87 -5.40 -3.26
N VAL A 74 16.71 -6.70 -3.03
CA VAL A 74 16.07 -7.22 -1.81
C VAL A 74 17.11 -7.25 -0.70
N THR A 75 16.78 -6.72 0.46
CA THR A 75 17.64 -6.71 1.64
C THR A 75 17.07 -7.61 2.73
N CYS A 76 17.96 -8.17 3.56
CA CYS A 76 17.60 -9.03 4.68
C CYS A 76 18.49 -8.72 5.87
N LEU A 77 18.07 -9.22 7.03
CA LEU A 77 18.73 -8.97 8.30
C LEU A 77 20.24 -9.27 8.25
N GLY A 78 21.04 -8.42 8.90
CA GLY A 78 22.49 -8.64 9.00
C GLY A 78 23.33 -7.94 7.95
N GLY A 79 22.75 -7.01 7.20
CA GLY A 79 23.42 -6.34 6.09
C GLY A 79 23.67 -7.26 4.90
N SER A 80 22.74 -8.19 4.67
CA SER A 80 22.77 -9.06 3.50
C SER A 80 21.74 -8.58 2.49
N PHE A 81 22.04 -8.74 1.20
CA PHE A 81 21.15 -8.31 0.14
C PHE A 81 21.32 -9.20 -1.09
N TYR A 82 20.27 -9.27 -1.89
CA TYR A 82 20.19 -10.08 -3.10
C TYR A 82 20.00 -9.21 -4.32
N VAL A 83 20.90 -9.35 -5.28
CA VAL A 83 20.83 -8.65 -6.56
C VAL A 83 20.21 -9.58 -7.59
N GLN A 84 19.08 -9.15 -8.14
CA GLN A 84 18.25 -9.91 -9.07
C GLN A 84 18.78 -9.83 -10.51
N GLY A 85 17.99 -10.34 -11.46
CA GLY A 85 18.29 -10.25 -12.89
C GLY A 85 19.54 -11.03 -13.29
N SER A 86 20.39 -10.43 -14.13
CA SER A 86 21.54 -11.14 -14.72
C SER A 86 22.68 -11.44 -13.75
N LEU A 87 22.71 -10.81 -12.57
CA LEU A 87 23.70 -11.11 -11.52
C LEU A 87 23.24 -12.25 -10.62
N ASN A 88 21.95 -12.32 -10.30
CA ASN A 88 21.28 -13.36 -9.51
C ASN A 88 22.13 -13.87 -8.33
N LYS A 89 22.47 -12.96 -7.41
CA LYS A 89 23.52 -13.20 -6.41
C LYS A 89 23.30 -12.47 -5.09
N ALA A 90 23.54 -13.18 -4.00
CA ALA A 90 23.58 -12.63 -2.65
C ALA A 90 24.94 -12.02 -2.28
N TYR A 91 24.91 -10.94 -1.52
CA TYR A 91 26.03 -10.25 -0.91
C TYR A 91 25.78 -10.05 0.59
N GLY A 92 26.84 -9.80 1.35
CA GLY A 92 26.75 -9.53 2.78
C GLY A 92 28.10 -9.53 3.47
N PHE A 93 28.07 -9.58 4.81
CA PHE A 93 29.24 -9.43 5.67
C PHE A 93 29.28 -10.51 6.75
N GLY A 94 30.32 -11.35 6.75
CA GLY A 94 30.50 -12.44 7.73
C GLY A 94 30.82 -11.98 9.16
N ILE A 95 30.91 -10.67 9.39
CA ILE A 95 31.03 -10.09 10.74
C ILE A 95 29.71 -10.14 11.51
N PHE A 96 28.57 -10.28 10.84
CA PHE A 96 27.32 -10.62 11.50
C PHE A 96 27.24 -12.15 11.68
N ALA A 97 26.96 -12.59 12.90
CA ALA A 97 26.86 -14.01 13.26
C ALA A 97 25.59 -14.32 14.07
N GLY A 98 24.58 -13.45 13.96
CA GLY A 98 23.37 -13.47 14.77
C GLY A 98 23.50 -12.80 16.14
N GLY A 99 22.44 -12.93 16.93
CA GLY A 99 22.22 -12.18 18.16
C GLY A 99 21.35 -10.94 17.95
N PRO A 100 20.96 -10.25 19.05
CA PRO A 100 20.05 -9.11 18.98
C PRO A 100 20.58 -7.99 18.10
N VAL A 101 19.71 -7.46 17.23
CA VAL A 101 20.00 -6.35 16.32
C VAL A 101 18.88 -5.32 16.34
N GLU A 102 19.25 -4.10 16.01
CA GLU A 102 18.33 -3.08 15.49
C GLU A 102 18.51 -3.02 13.98
N TRP A 103 17.39 -3.03 13.24
CA TRP A 103 17.38 -2.85 11.79
C TRP A 103 16.36 -1.78 11.47
N VAL A 104 16.83 -0.68 10.86
CA VAL A 104 16.06 0.55 10.63
C VAL A 104 16.44 1.18 9.30
N ASP A 105 15.56 2.03 8.78
CA ASP A 105 15.89 2.95 7.69
C ASP A 105 16.59 4.20 8.23
N ALA A 106 17.59 4.69 7.49
CA ALA A 106 18.28 5.91 7.83
C ALA A 106 17.31 7.10 7.81
N GLU A 107 17.43 7.98 8.80
CA GLU A 107 16.49 9.10 9.02
C GLU A 107 15.03 8.68 9.26
N GLY A 108 14.76 7.38 9.34
CA GLY A 108 13.44 6.78 9.55
C GLY A 108 12.78 6.24 8.29
N TYR A 109 13.17 6.70 7.09
CA TYR A 109 12.39 6.42 5.86
C TYR A 109 13.22 6.37 4.57
N LEU A 110 14.51 6.76 4.61
CA LEU A 110 15.35 6.69 3.41
C LEU A 110 15.68 5.23 3.12
N PRO A 111 15.78 4.81 1.84
CA PRO A 111 16.07 3.43 1.43
C PRO A 111 17.57 3.13 1.62
N ALA A 112 18.00 3.27 2.86
CA ALA A 112 19.35 3.17 3.37
C ALA A 112 19.27 2.47 4.72
N GLN A 113 19.42 1.16 4.70
CA GLN A 113 19.17 0.34 5.86
C GLN A 113 20.39 0.25 6.74
N ILE A 114 20.16 0.24 8.05
CA ILE A 114 21.21 0.17 9.06
C ILE A 114 20.92 -1.02 9.98
N THR A 115 21.77 -2.04 9.91
CA THR A 115 21.78 -3.12 10.90
C THR A 115 22.83 -2.84 11.98
N SER A 116 22.41 -2.67 13.23
CA SER A 116 23.29 -2.38 14.38
C SER A 116 23.28 -3.51 15.40
N PHE A 117 24.47 -3.92 15.87
CA PHE A 117 24.63 -5.01 16.85
C PHE A 117 25.93 -4.91 17.65
N GLN A 118 26.07 -5.74 18.69
CA GLN A 118 27.28 -5.86 19.50
C GLN A 118 27.97 -7.20 19.24
N ARG A 119 29.30 -7.19 19.10
CA ARG A 119 30.10 -8.41 18.97
C ARG A 119 31.49 -8.23 19.55
N ASP A 120 31.93 -9.15 20.40
CA ASP A 120 33.29 -9.19 20.96
C ASP A 120 33.77 -7.88 21.63
N GLY A 121 32.82 -7.08 22.16
CA GLY A 121 33.06 -5.77 22.77
C GLY A 121 33.10 -4.59 21.79
N ALA A 122 32.86 -4.83 20.50
CA ALA A 122 32.65 -3.80 19.49
C ALA A 122 31.16 -3.54 19.27
N ALA A 123 30.82 -2.27 19.09
CA ALA A 123 29.54 -1.85 18.51
C ALA A 123 29.72 -1.77 16.99
N ILE A 124 28.89 -2.48 16.25
CA ILE A 124 28.99 -2.61 14.80
C ILE A 124 27.71 -2.06 14.17
N ALA A 125 27.85 -1.31 13.09
CA ALA A 125 26.75 -0.92 12.22
C ALA A 125 27.11 -1.25 10.77
N ILE A 126 26.20 -1.90 10.07
CA ILE A 126 26.25 -2.13 8.62
C ILE A 126 25.20 -1.24 8.01
N THR A 127 25.61 -0.33 7.12
CA THR A 127 24.69 0.52 6.36
C THR A 127 24.74 0.14 4.90
N GLU A 128 23.61 -0.09 4.25
CA GLU A 128 23.52 -0.33 2.81
C GLU A 128 22.45 0.54 2.14
N PHE A 129 22.76 1.09 0.96
CA PHE A 129 21.81 1.87 0.16
C PHE A 129 22.20 1.82 -1.31
N ALA A 130 21.25 2.10 -2.20
CA ALA A 130 21.49 2.21 -3.63
C ALA A 130 21.52 3.68 -4.08
N ASP A 131 22.34 3.96 -5.08
CA ASP A 131 22.43 5.28 -5.71
C ASP A 131 22.56 5.16 -7.23
N ARG A 132 22.05 6.16 -7.96
CA ARG A 132 22.23 6.26 -9.41
C ARG A 132 23.57 6.93 -9.72
N VAL A 133 24.42 6.22 -10.45
CA VAL A 133 25.78 6.66 -10.79
C VAL A 133 25.98 6.63 -12.30
N VAL A 134 26.49 7.72 -12.87
CA VAL A 134 26.86 7.78 -14.29
C VAL A 134 28.34 7.52 -14.44
N ILE A 135 28.71 6.43 -15.14
CA ILE A 135 30.09 6.04 -15.42
C ILE A 135 30.26 5.95 -16.94
N ASP A 136 31.23 6.68 -17.48
CA ASP A 136 31.49 6.75 -18.93
C ASP A 136 30.23 7.09 -19.76
N GLY A 137 29.40 8.00 -19.24
CA GLY A 137 28.15 8.43 -19.86
C GLY A 137 26.98 7.45 -19.74
N LYS A 138 27.14 6.34 -19.00
CA LYS A 138 26.11 5.30 -18.85
C LYS A 138 25.57 5.26 -17.42
N PRO A 139 24.24 5.22 -17.22
CA PRO A 139 23.64 5.22 -15.88
C PRO A 139 23.59 3.83 -15.27
N PHE A 140 24.07 3.69 -14.04
CA PHE A 140 24.01 2.45 -13.28
C PHE A 140 23.29 2.68 -11.95
N VAL A 141 22.75 1.62 -11.37
CA VAL A 141 22.45 1.57 -9.94
C VAL A 141 23.61 0.89 -9.24
N VAL A 142 24.13 1.51 -8.18
CA VAL A 142 25.24 1.00 -7.38
C VAL A 142 24.78 0.90 -5.92
N VAL A 143 24.92 -0.28 -5.33
CA VAL A 143 24.78 -0.45 -3.89
C VAL A 143 26.10 -0.09 -3.22
N TYR A 144 26.03 0.84 -2.27
CA TYR A 144 27.11 1.22 -1.37
C TYR A 144 26.85 0.61 -0.01
N ALA A 145 27.90 0.10 0.64
CA ALA A 145 27.80 -0.45 1.98
C ALA A 145 28.95 0.01 2.88
N ARG A 146 28.65 0.33 4.15
CA ARG A 146 29.65 0.68 5.18
C ARG A 146 29.53 -0.28 6.35
N VAL A 147 30.64 -0.89 6.74
CA VAL A 147 30.78 -1.59 8.02
C VAL A 147 31.58 -0.71 8.98
N ALA A 148 30.90 -0.09 9.94
CA ALA A 148 31.50 0.71 10.99
C ALA A 148 31.70 -0.14 12.26
N ILE A 149 32.92 -0.20 12.77
CA ILE A 149 33.30 -1.03 13.92
C ILE A 149 33.89 -0.13 15.00
N ALA A 150 33.13 0.13 16.04
CA ALA A 150 33.51 0.99 17.16
C ALA A 150 33.96 0.14 18.36
N ASN A 151 35.24 0.25 18.71
CA ASN A 151 35.79 -0.39 19.90
C ASN A 151 35.54 0.47 21.14
N ARG A 152 34.62 0.02 22.00
CA ARG A 152 34.28 0.73 23.25
C ARG A 152 35.17 0.33 24.43
N THR A 153 36.14 -0.55 24.21
CA THR A 153 36.99 -1.13 25.25
C THR A 153 38.36 -0.47 25.31
N ALA A 154 39.11 -0.77 26.38
CA ALA A 154 40.49 -0.33 26.57
C ALA A 154 41.54 -1.20 25.86
N ARG A 155 41.15 -2.31 25.21
CA ARG A 155 42.06 -3.24 24.51
C ARG A 155 41.92 -3.13 23.00
N PHE A 156 42.92 -3.57 22.26
CA PHE A 156 42.78 -3.72 20.80
C PHE A 156 41.73 -4.78 20.48
N LEU A 157 40.90 -4.52 19.47
CA LEU A 157 39.99 -5.51 18.88
C LEU A 157 40.41 -5.77 17.43
N HIS A 158 39.97 -6.90 16.90
CA HIS A 158 40.07 -7.22 15.49
C HIS A 158 38.67 -7.35 14.90
N GLY A 159 38.29 -6.44 14.02
CA GLY A 159 37.02 -6.41 13.32
C GLY A 159 37.25 -6.53 11.83
N ASP A 160 37.16 -7.75 11.29
CA ASP A 160 37.17 -7.99 9.85
C ASP A 160 35.72 -8.13 9.37
N PRO A 161 35.24 -7.26 8.47
CA PRO A 161 33.90 -7.34 7.90
C PRO A 161 33.59 -8.66 7.20
N LYS A 162 34.61 -9.35 6.65
CA LYS A 162 34.46 -10.54 5.81
C LYS A 162 33.41 -10.35 4.70
N PRO A 163 33.62 -9.38 3.78
CA PRO A 163 32.66 -9.09 2.72
C PRO A 163 32.55 -10.24 1.72
N SER A 164 31.36 -10.48 1.17
CA SER A 164 31.15 -11.43 0.08
C SER A 164 32.02 -11.11 -1.15
N PRO A 165 32.51 -12.13 -1.90
CA PRO A 165 33.27 -11.91 -3.12
C PRO A 165 32.50 -11.08 -4.16
N GLY A 166 33.14 -10.08 -4.75
CA GLY A 166 32.56 -9.19 -5.75
C GLY A 166 32.23 -7.78 -5.24
N LEU A 167 32.20 -7.58 -3.92
CA LEU A 167 32.17 -6.24 -3.33
C LEU A 167 33.52 -5.53 -3.54
N VAL A 168 33.47 -4.35 -4.17
CA VAL A 168 34.66 -3.52 -4.44
C VAL A 168 34.97 -2.67 -3.21
N PRO A 169 36.13 -2.81 -2.55
CA PRO A 169 36.51 -1.93 -1.46
C PRO A 169 36.80 -0.52 -1.96
N LEU A 170 36.22 0.50 -1.31
CA LEU A 170 36.38 1.91 -1.65
C LEU A 170 37.43 2.61 -0.78
N ASN A 171 37.81 2.02 0.34
CA ASN A 171 38.83 2.53 1.23
C ASN A 171 39.76 1.40 1.73
N ALA A 172 40.94 1.78 2.20
CA ALA A 172 41.87 0.87 2.86
C ALA A 172 41.73 1.03 4.38
N SER A 173 41.13 0.05 5.04
CA SER A 173 41.06 -0.02 6.51
C SER A 173 41.61 -1.36 6.99
N THR A 174 42.42 -1.33 8.04
CA THR A 174 42.93 -2.55 8.69
C THR A 174 41.86 -3.14 9.60
N GLY A 175 41.83 -4.47 9.77
CA GLY A 175 40.96 -5.11 10.77
C GLY A 175 41.29 -4.75 12.22
N ALA A 176 42.45 -4.12 12.51
CA ALA A 176 42.81 -3.71 13.86
C ALA A 176 42.06 -2.44 14.31
N VAL A 177 41.28 -2.54 15.38
CA VAL A 177 40.51 -1.45 15.97
C VAL A 177 41.11 -1.05 17.32
N ARG A 178 41.75 0.13 17.35
CA ARG A 178 42.37 0.68 18.58
C ARG A 178 41.33 0.91 19.68
N PRO A 179 41.74 0.90 20.96
CA PRO A 179 40.87 1.28 22.08
C PRO A 179 40.17 2.62 21.82
N HIS A 180 38.87 2.70 22.10
CA HIS A 180 38.06 3.93 21.97
C HIS A 180 38.16 4.59 20.58
N ARG A 181 38.27 3.79 19.52
CA ARG A 181 38.30 4.22 18.13
C ARG A 181 37.31 3.43 17.28
N THR A 182 36.94 4.04 16.17
CA THR A 182 36.10 3.44 15.14
C THR A 182 36.92 3.28 13.87
N VAL A 183 36.80 2.13 13.22
CA VAL A 183 37.25 1.92 11.84
C VAL A 183 36.03 1.73 10.94
N VAL A 184 36.16 2.09 9.67
CA VAL A 184 35.10 1.97 8.67
C VAL A 184 35.63 1.26 7.44
N HIS A 185 34.84 0.33 6.91
CA HIS A 185 35.13 -0.38 5.67
C HIS A 185 34.00 -0.10 4.69
N ASP A 186 34.33 0.55 3.58
CA ASP A 186 33.36 0.96 2.57
C ASP A 186 33.48 0.06 1.34
N TYR A 187 32.33 -0.34 0.80
CA TYR A 187 32.22 -1.23 -0.34
C TYR A 187 31.21 -0.68 -1.35
N ALA A 188 31.35 -1.09 -2.61
CA ALA A 188 30.35 -0.88 -3.64
C ALA A 188 30.20 -2.09 -4.56
N VAL A 189 29.01 -2.24 -5.14
CA VAL A 189 28.74 -3.19 -6.23
C VAL A 189 27.70 -2.59 -7.16
N VAL A 190 27.92 -2.76 -8.46
CA VAL A 190 26.95 -2.34 -9.48
C VAL A 190 25.88 -3.39 -9.60
N VAL A 191 24.61 -3.00 -9.53
CA VAL A 191 23.48 -3.93 -9.39
C VAL A 191 22.50 -3.88 -10.55
N ASP A 192 22.39 -2.73 -11.22
CA ASP A 192 21.49 -2.57 -12.36
C ASP A 192 22.03 -1.57 -13.39
N ARG A 193 21.52 -1.68 -14.61
CA ARG A 193 21.78 -0.83 -15.78
C ARG A 193 20.47 -0.24 -16.31
N PHE A 194 19.42 -0.16 -15.49
CA PHE A 194 18.08 0.27 -15.90
C PHE A 194 17.59 -0.56 -17.10
N GLY A 195 17.79 -1.87 -17.05
CA GLY A 195 17.38 -2.80 -18.12
C GLY A 195 18.28 -2.82 -19.37
N ASN A 196 19.33 -1.99 -19.44
CA ASN A 196 20.20 -1.91 -20.60
C ASN A 196 21.25 -3.05 -20.67
N ALA A 197 21.74 -3.33 -21.90
CA ALA A 197 22.62 -4.45 -22.19
C ALA A 197 24.13 -4.12 -22.33
N TYR A 198 24.57 -2.89 -22.03
CA TYR A 198 25.99 -2.51 -22.17
C TYR A 198 26.88 -3.12 -21.05
N PRO A 199 28.20 -3.24 -21.24
CA PRO A 199 29.08 -3.88 -20.25
C PRO A 199 29.05 -3.22 -18.86
N TRP A 200 29.20 -4.04 -17.82
CA TRP A 200 29.45 -3.56 -16.45
C TRP A 200 30.76 -2.75 -16.39
N PRO A 201 30.84 -1.72 -15.52
CA PRO A 201 32.02 -0.88 -15.44
C PRO A 201 33.18 -1.62 -14.76
N SER A 202 34.40 -1.17 -14.99
CA SER A 202 35.57 -1.73 -14.29
C SER A 202 35.56 -1.37 -12.81
N THR A 203 36.22 -2.18 -11.98
CA THR A 203 36.47 -1.85 -10.56
C THR A 203 37.10 -0.48 -10.38
N ARG A 204 38.02 -0.10 -11.27
CA ARG A 204 38.68 1.21 -11.22
C ARG A 204 37.70 2.34 -11.49
N SER A 205 36.87 2.21 -12.53
CA SER A 205 35.84 3.18 -12.87
C SER A 205 34.83 3.37 -11.72
N LEU A 206 34.48 2.29 -11.02
CA LEU A 206 33.59 2.36 -9.85
C LEU A 206 34.23 3.11 -8.68
N ILE A 207 35.52 2.87 -8.40
CA ILE A 207 36.26 3.61 -7.36
C ILE A 207 36.37 5.10 -7.73
N ASP A 208 36.67 5.39 -8.99
CA ASP A 208 36.81 6.77 -9.50
C ASP A 208 35.46 7.52 -9.51
N ALA A 209 34.33 6.79 -9.50
CA ALA A 209 32.99 7.37 -9.47
C ALA A 209 32.65 8.03 -8.13
N GLY A 210 33.37 7.72 -7.03
CA GLY A 210 33.22 8.37 -5.74
C GLY A 210 32.95 7.43 -4.57
N GLY A 211 33.05 7.99 -3.35
CA GLY A 211 32.90 7.25 -2.10
C GLY A 211 31.50 7.35 -1.47
N LEU A 212 31.24 6.46 -0.51
CA LEU A 212 29.94 6.28 0.14
C LEU A 212 29.30 7.58 0.65
N THR A 213 30.06 8.45 1.32
CA THR A 213 29.52 9.71 1.88
C THR A 213 28.91 10.61 0.80
N ARG A 214 29.52 10.70 -0.38
CA ARG A 214 29.01 11.51 -1.50
C ARG A 214 27.71 10.91 -2.04
N HIS A 215 27.70 9.60 -2.24
CA HIS A 215 26.56 8.89 -2.83
C HIS A 215 25.37 8.81 -1.86
N TYR A 216 25.62 8.70 -0.55
CA TYR A 216 24.56 8.82 0.46
C TYR A 216 23.91 10.19 0.41
N ALA A 217 24.71 11.27 0.31
CA ALA A 217 24.17 12.62 0.21
C ALA A 217 23.36 12.84 -1.08
N HIS A 218 23.77 12.24 -2.20
CA HIS A 218 23.03 12.29 -3.45
C HIS A 218 21.70 11.52 -3.37
N MET A 219 21.72 10.27 -2.91
CA MET A 219 20.52 9.45 -2.68
C MET A 219 19.54 10.14 -1.75
N ARG A 220 20.03 10.66 -0.62
CA ARG A 220 19.23 11.42 0.35
C ARG A 220 18.60 12.66 -0.29
N ALA A 221 19.35 13.43 -1.06
CA ALA A 221 18.82 14.63 -1.71
C ALA A 221 17.72 14.28 -2.71
N PHE A 222 17.96 13.26 -3.55
CA PHE A 222 16.99 12.80 -4.55
C PHE A 222 15.67 12.35 -3.92
N TRP A 223 15.70 11.45 -2.94
CA TRP A 223 14.44 10.95 -2.36
C TRP A 223 13.67 12.01 -1.59
N ASN A 224 14.36 12.93 -0.92
CA ASN A 224 13.68 14.06 -0.29
C ASN A 224 13.05 15.01 -1.32
N GLU A 225 13.71 15.24 -2.47
CA GLU A 225 13.13 16.01 -3.58
C GLU A 225 11.89 15.32 -4.18
N GLN A 226 11.86 13.98 -4.24
CA GLN A 226 10.66 13.25 -4.64
C GLN A 226 9.54 13.40 -3.59
N LEU A 227 9.85 13.27 -2.31
CA LEU A 227 8.87 13.40 -1.22
C LEU A 227 8.30 14.81 -1.09
N GLU A 228 9.02 15.85 -1.54
CA GLU A 228 8.50 17.23 -1.62
C GLU A 228 7.36 17.39 -2.64
N GLN A 229 7.20 16.46 -3.59
CA GLN A 229 6.13 16.52 -4.60
C GLN A 229 4.77 16.04 -4.07
N ILE A 230 4.78 15.19 -3.04
CA ILE A 230 3.57 14.61 -2.45
C ILE A 230 3.06 15.41 -1.25
N ALA A 231 1.84 15.10 -0.82
CA ALA A 231 1.28 15.59 0.43
C ALA A 231 2.18 15.13 1.60
N ALA A 232 2.63 16.06 2.43
CA ALA A 232 3.42 15.77 3.62
C ALA A 232 2.48 15.47 4.80
N VAL A 233 2.76 14.40 5.55
CA VAL A 233 2.00 14.00 6.74
C VAL A 233 2.85 14.17 7.98
N HIS A 234 2.29 14.80 9.01
CA HIS A 234 2.86 14.83 10.36
C HIS A 234 1.80 14.53 11.41
N VAL A 235 1.95 13.42 12.11
CA VAL A 235 1.02 12.96 13.14
C VAL A 235 1.76 12.63 14.45
N PRO A 236 1.04 12.50 15.58
CA PRO A 236 1.67 12.19 16.87
C PRO A 236 2.45 10.88 16.89
N ASP A 237 2.05 9.87 16.11
CA ASP A 237 2.86 8.67 15.91
C ASP A 237 3.85 8.86 14.75
N ARG A 238 5.11 9.15 15.09
CA ARG A 238 6.20 9.31 14.12
C ARG A 238 6.41 8.06 13.25
N GLY A 239 6.03 6.87 13.74
CA GLY A 239 6.10 5.65 12.96
C GLY A 239 5.28 5.73 11.67
N LEU A 240 4.12 6.39 11.71
CA LEU A 240 3.27 6.60 10.53
C LEU A 240 3.86 7.62 9.56
N ASP A 241 4.48 8.70 10.06
CA ASP A 241 5.21 9.66 9.22
C ASP A 241 6.34 8.98 8.45
N ASP A 242 7.10 8.13 9.14
CA ASP A 242 8.22 7.37 8.57
C ASP A 242 7.69 6.31 7.58
N ALA A 243 6.63 5.58 7.92
CA ALA A 243 5.99 4.58 7.06
C ALA A 243 5.43 5.18 5.76
N TYR A 244 4.71 6.30 5.83
CA TYR A 244 4.15 7.00 4.68
C TYR A 244 5.21 7.46 3.67
N ARG A 245 6.37 7.91 4.18
CA ARG A 245 7.49 8.32 3.32
C ARG A 245 8.23 7.12 2.75
N ALA A 246 8.49 6.09 3.56
CA ALA A 246 9.13 4.87 3.10
C ALA A 246 8.27 4.13 2.06
N GLY A 247 6.94 4.12 2.25
CA GLY A 247 5.98 3.48 1.38
C GLY A 247 5.99 4.06 -0.04
N PHE A 248 5.98 5.39 -0.17
CA PHE A 248 6.17 6.06 -1.46
C PHE A 248 7.50 5.68 -2.11
N VAL A 249 8.60 5.70 -1.34
CA VAL A 249 9.93 5.34 -1.86
C VAL A 249 9.97 3.89 -2.34
N TYR A 250 9.41 2.94 -1.59
CA TYR A 250 9.38 1.53 -1.98
C TYR A 250 8.51 1.29 -3.21
N THR A 251 7.42 2.04 -3.37
CA THR A 251 6.61 2.02 -4.61
C THR A 251 7.45 2.45 -5.82
N GLU A 252 8.18 3.56 -5.70
CA GLU A 252 9.03 4.05 -6.80
C GLU A 252 10.26 3.15 -7.06
N ILE A 253 10.72 2.39 -6.07
CA ILE A 253 11.77 1.37 -6.25
C ILE A 253 11.20 0.10 -6.91
N ALA A 254 9.97 -0.30 -6.58
CA ALA A 254 9.31 -1.43 -7.24
C ALA A 254 9.05 -1.13 -8.72
N ARG A 255 8.71 0.13 -9.03
CA ARG A 255 8.41 0.59 -10.38
C ARG A 255 9.58 0.44 -11.37
N SER A 256 9.30 -0.20 -12.50
CA SER A 256 10.22 -0.42 -13.63
C SER A 256 9.83 0.42 -14.85
N GLY A 257 10.28 1.68 -14.90
CA GLY A 257 9.88 2.60 -15.97
C GLY A 257 8.43 3.07 -15.78
N THR A 258 7.48 2.58 -16.58
CA THR A 258 6.03 2.79 -16.35
C THR A 258 5.35 1.57 -15.74
N HIS A 259 6.04 0.44 -15.63
CA HIS A 259 5.49 -0.76 -15.03
C HIS A 259 5.40 -0.59 -13.51
N LEU A 260 4.20 -0.73 -12.95
CA LEU A 260 3.93 -0.65 -11.53
C LEU A 260 3.96 -2.06 -10.93
N ASP A 261 5.15 -2.63 -10.87
CA ASP A 261 5.36 -3.97 -10.32
C ASP A 261 4.85 -4.03 -8.86
N THR A 262 4.17 -5.14 -8.55
CA THR A 262 3.49 -5.37 -7.27
C THR A 262 4.45 -5.42 -6.08
N GLY A 263 5.72 -5.72 -6.32
CA GLY A 263 6.76 -5.62 -5.31
C GLY A 263 8.15 -5.73 -5.89
N VAL A 264 9.15 -5.34 -5.08
CA VAL A 264 10.57 -5.51 -5.44
C VAL A 264 10.98 -6.98 -5.40
N ASN A 265 10.26 -7.80 -4.64
CA ASN A 265 10.61 -9.16 -4.27
C ASN A 265 9.35 -10.01 -4.24
N GLY A 266 9.31 -11.12 -4.98
CA GLY A 266 8.04 -11.76 -5.31
C GLY A 266 7.21 -10.85 -6.22
N TYR A 267 6.55 -11.41 -7.22
CA TYR A 267 5.71 -10.64 -8.15
C TYR A 267 6.41 -9.43 -8.79
N HIS A 268 7.51 -9.69 -9.52
CA HIS A 268 8.03 -8.73 -10.49
C HIS A 268 7.13 -8.70 -11.74
N SER A 269 5.88 -8.30 -11.51
CA SER A 269 4.77 -8.34 -12.44
C SER A 269 3.68 -7.38 -11.99
N GLU A 270 2.87 -6.96 -12.95
CA GLU A 270 1.70 -6.11 -12.73
C GLU A 270 0.43 -6.96 -12.67
N PHE A 271 -0.46 -6.62 -11.76
CA PHE A 271 -1.84 -7.11 -11.72
C PHE A 271 -2.79 -5.92 -11.87
N SER A 272 -3.87 -6.09 -12.62
CA SER A 272 -4.77 -5.00 -13.01
C SER A 272 -5.29 -4.18 -11.81
N HIS A 273 -5.74 -4.85 -10.75
CA HIS A 273 -6.25 -4.17 -9.56
C HIS A 273 -5.16 -3.47 -8.71
N ASP A 274 -3.95 -4.04 -8.66
CA ASP A 274 -2.80 -3.49 -7.94
C ASP A 274 -2.38 -2.18 -8.58
N VAL A 275 -2.21 -2.19 -9.90
CA VAL A 275 -1.85 -1.03 -10.71
C VAL A 275 -2.86 0.09 -10.50
N ILE A 276 -4.16 -0.23 -10.50
CA ILE A 276 -5.23 0.74 -10.28
C ILE A 276 -5.13 1.37 -8.88
N GLY A 277 -5.00 0.55 -7.83
CA GLY A 277 -4.92 1.06 -6.46
C GLY A 277 -3.65 1.87 -6.19
N ILE A 278 -2.50 1.43 -6.73
CA ILE A 278 -1.24 2.18 -6.66
C ILE A 278 -1.40 3.55 -7.33
N LEU A 279 -1.94 3.62 -8.54
CA LEU A 279 -2.18 4.88 -9.25
C LEU A 279 -3.11 5.82 -8.49
N VAL A 280 -4.21 5.28 -7.95
CA VAL A 280 -5.15 6.08 -7.15
C VAL A 280 -4.45 6.69 -5.95
N ASN A 281 -3.59 5.95 -5.24
CA ASN A 281 -2.82 6.50 -4.13
C ASN A 281 -1.85 7.59 -4.59
N LEU A 282 -1.02 7.33 -5.60
CA LEU A 282 -0.05 8.30 -6.14
C LEU A 282 -0.74 9.64 -6.49
N PHE A 283 -1.84 9.60 -7.23
CA PHE A 283 -2.59 10.81 -7.57
C PHE A 283 -3.28 11.46 -6.36
N THR A 284 -3.76 10.66 -5.39
CA THR A 284 -4.33 11.20 -4.14
C THR A 284 -3.28 11.95 -3.32
N GLN A 285 -2.06 11.43 -3.27
CA GLN A 285 -0.89 12.06 -2.65
C GLN A 285 -0.39 13.28 -3.46
N GLY A 286 -0.73 13.37 -4.76
CA GLY A 286 -0.38 14.50 -5.63
C GLY A 286 0.88 14.29 -6.44
N TYR A 287 1.27 13.03 -6.64
CA TYR A 287 2.34 12.61 -7.53
C TYR A 287 1.79 12.32 -8.92
N ASP A 288 1.99 13.26 -9.84
CA ASP A 288 1.55 13.17 -11.24
C ASP A 288 2.72 13.11 -12.24
N THR A 289 3.94 12.90 -11.74
CA THR A 289 5.13 12.67 -12.57
C THR A 289 4.94 11.41 -13.42
N ASP A 290 5.11 11.55 -14.74
CA ASP A 290 4.85 10.52 -15.76
C ASP A 290 3.41 9.97 -15.80
N ALA A 291 2.42 10.68 -15.24
CA ALA A 291 1.04 10.21 -15.13
C ALA A 291 0.45 9.70 -16.46
N HIS A 292 0.76 10.34 -17.59
CA HIS A 292 0.31 9.87 -18.91
C HIS A 292 0.84 8.47 -19.23
N GLY A 293 2.14 8.22 -19.00
CA GLY A 293 2.75 6.91 -19.24
C GLY A 293 2.16 5.84 -18.33
N LEU A 294 1.96 6.16 -17.06
CA LEU A 294 1.37 5.25 -16.07
C LEU A 294 -0.08 4.90 -16.37
N LEU A 295 -0.90 5.88 -16.75
CA LEU A 295 -2.31 5.66 -17.13
C LEU A 295 -2.43 4.82 -18.41
N LEU A 296 -1.52 5.01 -19.36
CA LEU A 296 -1.47 4.17 -20.57
C LEU A 296 -1.01 2.76 -20.25
N GLU A 297 -0.08 2.58 -19.31
CA GLU A 297 0.35 1.25 -18.86
C GLU A 297 -0.80 0.51 -18.16
N ALA A 298 -1.57 1.19 -17.30
CA ALA A 298 -2.78 0.59 -16.73
C ALA A 298 -3.73 0.05 -17.81
N GLY A 299 -3.85 0.75 -18.95
CA GLY A 299 -4.61 0.26 -20.10
C GLY A 299 -4.01 -1.01 -20.74
N ASN A 300 -2.68 -1.15 -20.76
CA ASN A 300 -2.03 -2.38 -21.24
C ASN A 300 -2.36 -3.55 -20.33
N VAL A 301 -2.20 -3.36 -19.02
CA VAL A 301 -2.43 -4.41 -18.02
C VAL A 301 -3.89 -4.85 -18.02
N VAL A 302 -4.83 -3.91 -17.97
CA VAL A 302 -6.28 -4.18 -18.01
C VAL A 302 -6.71 -4.82 -19.34
N GLY A 303 -6.13 -4.40 -20.47
CA GLY A 303 -6.45 -4.97 -21.79
C GLY A 303 -5.89 -6.38 -22.02
N ALA A 304 -4.79 -6.74 -21.36
CA ALA A 304 -4.08 -8.01 -21.56
C ALA A 304 -4.47 -9.10 -20.55
N GLN A 305 -4.91 -8.72 -19.34
CA GLN A 305 -5.19 -9.67 -18.26
C GLN A 305 -6.69 -9.97 -18.12
N GLY A 306 -7.00 -11.23 -17.81
CA GLY A 306 -8.37 -11.68 -17.58
C GLY A 306 -8.57 -12.46 -16.29
N GLN A 307 -7.55 -12.52 -15.42
CA GLN A 307 -7.62 -13.24 -14.14
C GLN A 307 -8.49 -12.48 -13.13
N TYR A 308 -8.17 -11.20 -12.89
CA TYR A 308 -8.90 -10.32 -11.97
C TYR A 308 -9.76 -9.34 -12.77
N ARG A 309 -11.09 -9.52 -12.70
CA ARG A 309 -12.08 -8.79 -13.51
C ARG A 309 -12.37 -7.40 -12.94
N ASP A 310 -12.27 -7.27 -11.63
CA ASP A 310 -12.31 -6.03 -10.86
C ASP A 310 -11.49 -4.87 -11.43
N GLY A 311 -10.29 -5.15 -11.95
CA GLY A 311 -9.43 -4.14 -12.57
C GLY A 311 -10.05 -3.54 -13.83
N VAL A 312 -10.87 -4.30 -14.58
CA VAL A 312 -11.63 -3.73 -15.71
C VAL A 312 -12.69 -2.78 -15.18
N TRP A 313 -13.42 -3.17 -14.14
CA TRP A 313 -14.54 -2.38 -13.63
C TRP A 313 -14.07 -1.08 -12.95
N THR A 314 -12.92 -1.11 -12.29
CA THR A 314 -12.35 0.05 -11.59
C THR A 314 -11.44 0.91 -12.45
N TYR A 315 -11.22 0.56 -13.72
CA TYR A 315 -10.29 1.26 -14.62
C TYR A 315 -10.56 2.77 -14.73
N ALA A 316 -11.81 3.22 -14.69
CA ALA A 316 -12.16 4.65 -14.73
C ALA A 316 -11.68 5.45 -13.49
N TRP A 317 -11.39 4.79 -12.37
CA TRP A 317 -11.11 5.42 -11.09
C TRP A 317 -9.79 6.23 -11.08
N PRO A 318 -8.62 5.68 -11.47
CA PRO A 318 -7.37 6.45 -11.50
C PRO A 318 -7.44 7.63 -12.47
N TRP A 319 -8.13 7.50 -13.61
CA TRP A 319 -8.38 8.60 -14.54
C TRP A 319 -9.22 9.72 -13.91
N ALA A 320 -10.23 9.37 -13.12
CA ALA A 320 -11.08 10.33 -12.41
C ALA A 320 -10.29 11.08 -11.34
N VAL A 321 -9.46 10.39 -10.55
CA VAL A 321 -8.60 11.02 -9.54
C VAL A 321 -7.56 11.90 -10.23
N TYR A 322 -6.89 11.42 -11.28
CA TYR A 322 -5.95 12.21 -12.07
C TYR A 322 -6.59 13.52 -12.55
N LEU A 323 -7.72 13.44 -13.27
CA LEU A 323 -8.39 14.63 -13.78
C LEU A 323 -8.83 15.57 -12.66
N LEU A 324 -9.33 15.02 -11.56
CA LEU A 324 -9.74 15.81 -10.40
C LEU A 324 -8.56 16.61 -9.86
N LYS A 325 -7.38 16.00 -9.75
CA LYS A 325 -6.19 16.62 -9.14
C LYS A 325 -5.43 17.53 -10.09
N THR A 326 -5.33 17.22 -11.38
CA THR A 326 -4.50 17.97 -12.33
C THR A 326 -5.29 18.94 -13.19
N GLY A 327 -6.57 18.66 -13.44
CA GLY A 327 -7.39 19.40 -14.40
C GLY A 327 -7.05 19.11 -15.87
N ASP A 328 -6.23 18.10 -16.17
CA ASP A 328 -5.79 17.75 -17.53
C ASP A 328 -6.90 17.07 -18.35
N LEU A 329 -7.85 17.89 -18.77
CA LEU A 329 -9.05 17.45 -19.47
C LEU A 329 -8.76 17.00 -20.92
N ASP A 330 -7.73 17.57 -21.55
CA ASP A 330 -7.43 17.27 -22.95
C ASP A 330 -6.88 15.85 -23.09
N PHE A 331 -6.01 15.41 -22.18
CA PHE A 331 -5.53 14.03 -22.16
C PHE A 331 -6.67 13.04 -21.89
N VAL A 332 -7.49 13.29 -20.87
CA VAL A 332 -8.64 12.43 -20.58
C VAL A 332 -9.61 12.35 -21.75
N ARG A 333 -9.91 13.47 -22.42
CA ARG A 333 -10.78 13.48 -23.61
C ARG A 333 -10.23 12.61 -24.74
N ALA A 334 -8.91 12.58 -24.94
CA ALA A 334 -8.29 11.78 -25.98
C ALA A 334 -8.46 10.27 -25.75
N HIS A 335 -8.59 9.83 -24.49
CA HIS A 335 -8.69 8.42 -24.09
C HIS A 335 -10.09 7.98 -23.59
N PHE A 336 -11.05 8.91 -23.55
CA PHE A 336 -12.39 8.63 -23.04
C PHE A 336 -13.13 7.57 -23.86
N SER A 337 -13.32 7.79 -25.16
CA SER A 337 -14.02 6.85 -26.05
C SER A 337 -13.09 6.05 -26.95
N ALA A 338 -11.89 6.55 -27.24
CA ALA A 338 -10.96 5.93 -28.17
C ALA A 338 -10.12 4.85 -27.47
N SER A 339 -10.12 3.63 -28.02
CA SER A 339 -9.19 2.59 -27.61
C SER A 339 -7.75 3.02 -27.87
N GLY A 340 -6.84 2.59 -27.01
CA GLY A 340 -5.41 2.86 -27.16
C GLY A 340 -4.74 1.93 -28.15
N VAL A 341 -3.40 1.92 -28.13
CA VAL A 341 -2.59 1.02 -28.95
C VAL A 341 -2.66 -0.41 -28.39
N ALA A 342 -2.32 -1.42 -29.21
CA ALA A 342 -2.08 -2.80 -28.76
C ALA A 342 -3.23 -3.47 -27.95
N GLY A 343 -4.49 -3.06 -28.13
CA GLY A 343 -5.63 -3.67 -27.45
C GLY A 343 -6.02 -3.01 -26.12
N GLN A 344 -5.40 -1.89 -25.76
CA GLN A 344 -5.80 -1.06 -24.62
C GLN A 344 -7.28 -0.62 -24.75
N PRO A 345 -8.14 -0.92 -23.77
CA PRO A 345 -9.53 -0.47 -23.80
C PRO A 345 -9.62 1.04 -23.56
N SER A 346 -10.67 1.67 -24.09
CA SER A 346 -11.03 3.02 -23.71
C SER A 346 -11.70 3.04 -22.33
N ILE A 347 -11.73 4.21 -21.69
CA ILE A 347 -12.45 4.38 -20.42
C ILE A 347 -13.94 3.99 -20.58
N GLU A 348 -14.58 4.43 -21.67
CA GLU A 348 -15.96 4.07 -22.00
C GLU A 348 -16.16 2.56 -22.19
N GLN A 349 -15.26 1.87 -22.89
CA GLN A 349 -15.39 0.43 -23.13
C GLN A 349 -15.39 -0.36 -21.82
N THR A 350 -14.50 -0.03 -20.88
CA THR A 350 -14.44 -0.69 -19.57
C THR A 350 -15.71 -0.44 -18.74
N ALA A 351 -16.25 0.79 -18.77
CA ALA A 351 -17.49 1.11 -18.07
C ALA A 351 -18.70 0.34 -18.64
N HIS A 352 -18.80 0.21 -19.97
CA HIS A 352 -19.85 -0.59 -20.60
C HIS A 352 -19.68 -2.10 -20.37
N GLN A 353 -18.45 -2.58 -20.16
CA GLN A 353 -18.19 -3.97 -19.80
C GLN A 353 -18.81 -4.34 -18.44
N ILE A 354 -18.87 -3.41 -17.49
CA ILE A 354 -19.57 -3.63 -16.20
C ILE A 354 -21.01 -4.12 -16.44
N VAL A 355 -21.74 -3.51 -17.38
CA VAL A 355 -23.12 -3.91 -17.68
C VAL A 355 -23.17 -5.30 -18.32
N ALA A 356 -22.22 -5.62 -19.18
CA ALA A 356 -22.12 -6.94 -19.80
C ALA A 356 -21.81 -8.05 -18.78
N ASP A 357 -21.07 -7.73 -17.72
CA ASP A 357 -20.65 -8.67 -16.68
C ASP A 357 -21.69 -8.89 -15.59
N ARG A 358 -22.82 -8.16 -15.61
CA ARG A 358 -24.00 -8.35 -14.73
C ARG A 358 -24.81 -9.61 -15.07
N THR A 359 -24.13 -10.75 -15.09
CA THR A 359 -24.67 -12.06 -15.44
C THR A 359 -25.17 -12.85 -14.23
N GLY A 360 -25.01 -12.30 -13.02
CA GLY A 360 -25.44 -12.92 -11.77
C GLY A 360 -26.94 -12.81 -11.51
N PRO A 361 -27.46 -13.56 -10.52
CA PRO A 361 -28.86 -13.50 -10.14
C PRO A 361 -29.34 -12.08 -9.82
N ASN A 362 -30.56 -11.74 -10.26
CA ASN A 362 -31.15 -10.41 -10.10
C ASN A 362 -30.40 -9.24 -10.76
N GLY A 363 -29.39 -9.51 -11.60
CA GLY A 363 -28.62 -8.48 -12.31
C GLY A 363 -27.45 -7.90 -11.53
N ILE A 364 -26.93 -8.65 -10.54
CA ILE A 364 -25.63 -8.42 -9.90
C ILE A 364 -24.49 -8.88 -10.83
N ILE A 365 -23.25 -8.57 -10.48
CA ILE A 365 -22.06 -9.05 -11.19
C ILE A 365 -22.01 -10.59 -11.20
N GLY A 366 -21.47 -11.13 -12.29
CA GLY A 366 -21.30 -12.57 -12.49
C GLY A 366 -20.39 -13.22 -11.45
N ARG A 367 -20.28 -14.54 -11.53
CA ARG A 367 -19.38 -15.30 -10.66
C ARG A 367 -17.92 -15.05 -11.07
N THR A 368 -17.03 -14.75 -10.12
CA THR A 368 -15.60 -14.54 -10.37
C THR A 368 -14.73 -15.26 -9.34
N ASP A 369 -13.41 -15.24 -9.59
CA ASP A 369 -12.35 -15.73 -8.70
C ASP A 369 -11.60 -14.56 -8.03
N ASP A 370 -12.18 -13.36 -7.98
CA ASP A 370 -11.48 -12.11 -7.64
C ASP A 370 -10.94 -12.06 -6.20
N ILE A 371 -11.49 -12.88 -5.30
CA ILE A 371 -10.96 -13.08 -3.93
C ILE A 371 -10.26 -14.44 -3.77
N ASP A 372 -9.63 -14.96 -4.83
CA ASP A 372 -8.97 -16.27 -4.92
C ASP A 372 -9.89 -17.46 -4.59
N SER A 373 -11.18 -17.31 -4.88
CA SER A 373 -12.16 -18.39 -4.85
C SER A 373 -13.33 -18.06 -5.76
N ASP A 374 -13.87 -19.06 -6.47
CA ASP A 374 -15.03 -18.88 -7.33
C ASP A 374 -16.33 -18.59 -6.54
N GLY A 375 -16.96 -17.43 -6.71
CA GLY A 375 -18.22 -17.08 -6.05
C GLY A 375 -18.89 -15.81 -6.58
N TYR A 376 -20.04 -15.48 -5.99
CA TYR A 376 -20.71 -14.19 -6.22
C TYR A 376 -20.33 -13.28 -5.07
N TRP A 377 -19.30 -12.47 -5.26
CA TRP A 377 -18.71 -11.72 -4.17
C TRP A 377 -19.30 -10.34 -4.07
N THR A 378 -19.52 -9.93 -2.82
CA THR A 378 -20.05 -8.60 -2.52
C THR A 378 -19.08 -7.51 -2.93
N VAL A 379 -17.78 -7.82 -2.98
CA VAL A 379 -16.74 -6.88 -3.37
C VAL A 379 -16.85 -6.49 -4.85
N ASP A 380 -17.03 -7.47 -5.74
CA ASP A 380 -17.15 -7.28 -7.20
C ASP A 380 -18.22 -6.24 -7.57
N ASP A 381 -19.41 -6.37 -6.97
CA ASP A 381 -20.53 -5.46 -7.19
C ASP A 381 -20.20 -4.03 -6.71
N TYR A 382 -19.47 -3.89 -5.61
CA TYR A 382 -19.07 -2.59 -5.08
C TYR A 382 -17.93 -1.94 -5.88
N GLU A 383 -17.01 -2.73 -6.43
CA GLU A 383 -15.99 -2.25 -7.36
C GLU A 383 -16.60 -1.73 -8.66
N ALA A 384 -17.56 -2.48 -9.21
CA ALA A 384 -18.37 -2.04 -10.34
C ALA A 384 -19.12 -0.72 -10.07
N LEU A 385 -19.69 -0.55 -8.87
CA LEU A 385 -20.31 0.71 -8.47
C LEU A 385 -19.31 1.86 -8.35
N THR A 386 -18.11 1.62 -7.80
CA THR A 386 -17.01 2.60 -7.76
C THR A 386 -16.58 3.02 -9.17
N GLY A 387 -16.44 2.05 -10.08
CA GLY A 387 -16.16 2.28 -11.49
C GLY A 387 -17.17 3.18 -12.18
N LEU A 388 -18.46 2.88 -12.03
CA LEU A 388 -19.56 3.67 -12.59
C LEU A 388 -19.61 5.09 -12.00
N ALA A 389 -19.31 5.25 -10.72
CA ALA A 389 -19.25 6.56 -10.06
C ALA A 389 -18.12 7.43 -10.65
N ALA A 390 -16.92 6.86 -10.80
CA ALA A 390 -15.78 7.52 -11.43
C ALA A 390 -16.06 7.83 -12.92
N TYR A 391 -16.64 6.89 -13.67
CA TYR A 391 -16.99 7.08 -15.07
C TYR A 391 -18.02 8.20 -15.26
N ARG A 392 -19.04 8.28 -14.40
CA ARG A 392 -20.02 9.39 -14.42
C ARG A 392 -19.33 10.74 -14.26
N TYR A 393 -18.39 10.85 -13.32
CA TYR A 393 -17.60 12.07 -13.13
C TYR A 393 -16.85 12.43 -14.42
N LEU A 394 -16.09 11.49 -14.97
CA LEU A 394 -15.35 11.69 -16.22
C LEU A 394 -16.26 12.12 -17.38
N ALA A 395 -17.36 11.41 -17.61
CA ALA A 395 -18.33 11.70 -18.66
C ALA A 395 -18.88 13.13 -18.54
N ALA A 396 -19.21 13.57 -17.32
CA ALA A 396 -19.65 14.94 -17.07
C ALA A 396 -18.56 15.97 -17.37
N ARG A 397 -17.30 15.69 -16.99
CA ARG A 397 -16.16 16.60 -17.22
C ARG A 397 -15.79 16.72 -18.69
N VAL A 398 -15.80 15.63 -19.45
CA VAL A 398 -15.52 15.67 -20.90
C VAL A 398 -16.63 16.32 -21.70
N GLY A 399 -17.84 16.45 -21.12
CA GLY A 399 -19.01 17.07 -21.73
C GLY A 399 -19.99 16.08 -22.36
N SER A 400 -19.84 14.78 -22.11
CA SER A 400 -20.76 13.74 -22.58
C SER A 400 -21.95 13.61 -21.62
N VAL A 401 -22.95 14.45 -21.82
CA VAL A 401 -24.19 14.42 -21.01
C VAL A 401 -24.89 13.06 -21.12
N THR A 402 -24.88 12.44 -22.31
CA THR A 402 -25.49 11.13 -22.54
C THR A 402 -24.82 10.04 -21.71
N GLU A 403 -23.50 9.95 -21.73
CA GLU A 403 -22.77 8.94 -20.96
C GLU A 403 -22.87 9.19 -19.46
N ALA A 404 -22.87 10.45 -19.00
CA ALA A 404 -23.07 10.76 -17.59
C ALA A 404 -24.46 10.31 -17.09
N GLN A 405 -25.50 10.53 -17.90
CA GLN A 405 -26.85 10.05 -17.59
C GLN A 405 -26.97 8.53 -17.68
N TRP A 406 -26.29 7.90 -18.64
CA TRP A 406 -26.23 6.44 -18.75
C TRP A 406 -25.56 5.82 -17.52
N ALA A 407 -24.37 6.30 -17.15
CA ALA A 407 -23.63 5.83 -15.99
C ALA A 407 -24.44 5.97 -14.69
N THR A 408 -25.19 7.07 -14.56
CA THR A 408 -26.10 7.28 -13.42
C THR A 408 -27.19 6.20 -13.36
N ARG A 409 -27.86 5.91 -14.49
CA ARG A 409 -28.90 4.86 -14.55
C ARG A 409 -28.34 3.47 -14.29
N GLU A 410 -27.16 3.16 -14.83
CA GLU A 410 -26.54 1.85 -14.62
C GLU A 410 -26.07 1.68 -13.17
N TYR A 411 -25.53 2.73 -12.56
CA TYR A 411 -25.19 2.73 -11.14
C TYR A 411 -26.43 2.48 -10.27
N GLU A 412 -27.50 3.23 -10.48
CA GLU A 412 -28.75 3.09 -9.72
C GLU A 412 -29.35 1.69 -9.90
N SER A 413 -29.37 1.18 -11.15
CA SER A 413 -29.86 -0.16 -11.48
C SER A 413 -29.02 -1.28 -10.83
N LEU A 414 -27.70 -1.15 -10.83
CA LEU A 414 -26.81 -2.11 -10.17
C LEU A 414 -26.99 -2.04 -8.65
N LEU A 415 -26.98 -0.84 -8.07
CA LEU A 415 -27.18 -0.65 -6.62
C LEU A 415 -28.51 -1.24 -6.15
N ASP A 416 -29.60 -1.06 -6.91
CA ASP A 416 -30.89 -1.67 -6.61
C ASP A 416 -30.85 -3.20 -6.68
N SER A 417 -30.04 -3.77 -7.59
CA SER A 417 -29.87 -5.22 -7.72
C SER A 417 -29.05 -5.79 -6.56
N VAL A 418 -27.98 -5.09 -6.18
CA VAL A 418 -27.12 -5.40 -5.03
C VAL A 418 -27.93 -5.35 -3.75
N ASN A 419 -28.64 -4.24 -3.51
CA ASN A 419 -29.43 -4.03 -2.31
C ASN A 419 -30.55 -5.06 -2.16
N ARG A 420 -31.28 -5.39 -3.23
CA ARG A 420 -32.33 -6.43 -3.19
C ARG A 420 -31.74 -7.80 -2.89
N THR A 421 -30.62 -8.15 -3.52
CA THR A 421 -29.99 -9.46 -3.34
C THR A 421 -29.45 -9.60 -1.92
N LEU A 422 -28.71 -8.61 -1.42
CA LEU A 422 -28.19 -8.61 -0.04
C LEU A 422 -29.32 -8.62 0.98
N ALA A 423 -30.36 -7.79 0.82
CA ALA A 423 -31.50 -7.78 1.74
C ALA A 423 -32.20 -9.15 1.80
N SER A 424 -32.32 -9.84 0.65
CA SER A 424 -32.86 -11.20 0.58
C SER A 424 -31.97 -12.21 1.34
N THR A 425 -30.67 -12.20 1.07
CA THR A 425 -29.69 -13.09 1.73
C THR A 425 -29.64 -12.84 3.25
N ILE A 426 -29.52 -11.58 3.66
CA ILE A 426 -29.51 -11.17 5.07
C ILE A 426 -30.79 -11.60 5.79
N THR A 427 -31.96 -11.40 5.16
CA THR A 427 -33.24 -11.79 5.76
C THR A 427 -33.39 -13.30 5.86
N ARG A 428 -33.04 -14.02 4.78
CA ARG A 428 -33.15 -15.49 4.70
C ARG A 428 -32.27 -16.19 5.72
N ASP A 429 -31.05 -15.69 5.91
CA ASP A 429 -30.04 -16.30 6.79
C ASP A 429 -29.95 -15.62 8.17
N HIS A 430 -30.84 -14.65 8.45
CA HIS A 430 -30.92 -13.90 9.71
C HIS A 430 -29.60 -13.22 10.11
N LEU A 431 -28.92 -12.59 9.14
CA LEU A 431 -27.63 -11.96 9.34
C LEU A 431 -27.76 -10.58 10.00
N THR A 432 -26.76 -10.21 10.78
CA THR A 432 -26.62 -8.88 11.41
C THR A 432 -25.39 -8.13 10.90
N TYR A 433 -24.85 -8.57 9.76
CA TYR A 433 -23.62 -8.08 9.14
C TYR A 433 -23.74 -8.22 7.62
N LEU A 434 -22.86 -7.54 6.89
CA LEU A 434 -22.72 -7.66 5.45
C LEU A 434 -21.91 -8.94 5.13
N PRO A 435 -22.50 -9.97 4.49
CA PRO A 435 -21.75 -11.14 4.09
C PRO A 435 -20.74 -10.80 2.99
N CYS A 436 -19.66 -11.57 2.88
CA CYS A 436 -18.69 -11.42 1.80
C CYS A 436 -19.22 -11.97 0.46
N SER A 437 -20.24 -12.83 0.50
CA SER A 437 -20.96 -13.32 -0.67
C SER A 437 -22.34 -12.68 -0.77
N MET A 438 -22.74 -12.38 -2.00
CA MET A 438 -24.08 -11.89 -2.32
C MET A 438 -25.18 -12.90 -2.02
N LEU A 439 -24.88 -14.21 -2.06
CA LEU A 439 -25.88 -15.27 -2.05
C LEU A 439 -25.79 -16.21 -0.85
N GLU A 440 -24.78 -16.08 0.01
CA GLU A 440 -24.48 -17.04 1.07
C GLU A 440 -24.00 -16.35 2.36
N PRO A 441 -24.35 -16.88 3.55
CA PRO A 441 -23.74 -16.41 4.78
C PRO A 441 -22.26 -16.80 4.83
N ASN A 442 -21.43 -16.01 5.52
CA ASN A 442 -19.99 -16.30 5.66
C ASN A 442 -19.70 -17.72 6.18
N SER A 443 -20.58 -18.35 6.95
CA SER A 443 -20.41 -19.75 7.41
C SER A 443 -20.49 -20.81 6.31
N ALA A 444 -20.92 -20.46 5.10
CA ALA A 444 -21.13 -21.38 3.98
C ALA A 444 -20.14 -21.19 2.81
N ASN A 445 -19.24 -20.21 2.91
CA ASN A 445 -18.24 -19.90 1.88
C ASN A 445 -16.83 -19.77 2.49
N ARG A 446 -15.85 -19.28 1.72
CA ARG A 446 -14.45 -19.17 2.19
C ARG A 446 -14.28 -18.33 3.47
N CYS A 447 -15.15 -17.33 3.68
CA CYS A 447 -15.11 -16.42 4.82
C CYS A 447 -15.56 -17.09 6.14
N ALA A 448 -15.84 -18.40 6.11
CA ALA A 448 -16.10 -19.21 7.29
C ALA A 448 -14.88 -19.29 8.21
N ASN A 449 -13.67 -19.19 7.64
CA ASN A 449 -12.44 -19.01 8.41
C ASN A 449 -12.36 -17.56 8.92
N PRO A 450 -12.42 -17.30 10.24
CA PRO A 450 -12.43 -15.94 10.76
C PRO A 450 -11.11 -15.19 10.54
N VAL A 451 -9.99 -15.91 10.38
CA VAL A 451 -8.65 -15.30 10.18
C VAL A 451 -8.28 -15.13 8.70
N ASP A 452 -9.15 -15.55 7.78
CA ASP A 452 -9.02 -15.22 6.36
C ASP A 452 -9.56 -13.80 6.13
N ALA A 453 -8.67 -12.84 5.87
CA ALA A 453 -9.00 -11.41 5.77
C ALA A 453 -10.04 -11.10 4.69
N ASN A 454 -10.32 -12.02 3.76
CA ASN A 454 -11.38 -11.87 2.76
C ASN A 454 -12.78 -11.67 3.33
N TRP A 455 -13.03 -11.96 4.62
CA TRP A 455 -14.28 -11.56 5.27
C TRP A 455 -14.54 -10.04 5.18
N ALA A 456 -13.47 -9.24 5.07
CA ALA A 456 -13.47 -7.78 4.98
C ALA A 456 -13.19 -7.25 3.56
N ALA A 457 -13.10 -8.12 2.53
CA ALA A 457 -12.80 -7.74 1.14
C ALA A 457 -13.60 -6.52 0.62
N PRO A 458 -14.92 -6.38 0.88
CA PRO A 458 -15.67 -5.19 0.46
C PRO A 458 -15.10 -3.86 0.96
N PHE A 459 -14.44 -3.85 2.13
CA PHE A 459 -13.90 -2.63 2.74
C PHE A 459 -12.62 -2.13 2.09
N LEU A 460 -11.86 -3.02 1.45
CA LEU A 460 -10.57 -2.72 0.87
C LEU A 460 -10.64 -2.64 -0.65
N PHE A 461 -11.09 -3.69 -1.33
CA PHE A 461 -11.06 -3.70 -2.80
C PHE A 461 -12.27 -2.95 -3.36
N GLY A 462 -13.44 -3.14 -2.73
CA GLY A 462 -14.69 -2.46 -3.06
C GLY A 462 -14.61 -0.94 -3.08
N ARG A 463 -13.96 -0.34 -2.06
CA ARG A 463 -13.77 1.12 -1.83
C ARG A 463 -15.03 2.01 -1.94
N TRP A 464 -16.19 1.42 -2.22
CA TRP A 464 -17.41 2.09 -2.63
C TRP A 464 -17.97 3.02 -1.58
N ALA A 465 -18.13 2.55 -0.34
CA ALA A 465 -18.84 3.32 0.68
C ALA A 465 -18.18 4.69 0.95
N TRP A 466 -16.85 4.76 0.85
CA TRP A 466 -16.10 5.99 1.01
C TRP A 466 -15.81 6.69 -0.32
N ASP A 467 -15.08 6.04 -1.24
CA ASP A 467 -14.56 6.68 -2.44
C ASP A 467 -15.66 7.00 -3.48
N ALA A 468 -16.65 6.13 -3.67
CA ALA A 468 -17.78 6.45 -4.57
C ALA A 468 -18.62 7.61 -4.01
N GLY A 469 -18.73 7.70 -2.68
CA GLY A 469 -19.34 8.85 -1.99
C GLY A 469 -18.62 10.17 -2.27
N LEU A 470 -17.29 10.16 -2.38
CA LEU A 470 -16.50 11.34 -2.79
C LEU A 470 -16.81 11.78 -4.23
N PHE A 471 -17.24 10.87 -5.11
CA PHE A 471 -17.72 11.19 -6.47
C PHE A 471 -19.19 11.63 -6.53
N GLY A 472 -19.83 11.83 -5.37
CA GLY A 472 -21.19 12.37 -5.25
C GLY A 472 -22.29 11.38 -5.67
N MET A 473 -22.00 10.08 -5.66
CA MET A 473 -23.01 9.05 -5.91
C MET A 473 -23.73 8.65 -4.60
N PRO A 474 -25.01 8.26 -4.67
CA PRO A 474 -25.73 7.75 -3.51
C PRO A 474 -25.10 6.46 -2.97
N VAL A 475 -24.83 6.43 -1.66
CA VAL A 475 -24.34 5.25 -0.94
C VAL A 475 -25.44 4.83 0.05
N THR A 476 -26.23 3.81 -0.30
CA THR A 476 -27.45 3.41 0.44
C THR A 476 -27.65 1.89 0.49
N GLY A 477 -28.57 1.44 1.34
CA GLY A 477 -28.92 0.03 1.49
C GLY A 477 -27.99 -0.74 2.44
N PRO A 478 -28.04 -2.08 2.44
CA PRO A 478 -27.33 -2.89 3.43
C PRO A 478 -25.83 -2.61 3.52
N GLY A 479 -25.16 -2.34 2.39
CA GLY A 479 -23.73 -2.00 2.37
C GLY A 479 -23.38 -0.72 3.11
N ALA A 480 -24.27 0.26 3.12
CA ALA A 480 -24.11 1.52 3.85
C ALA A 480 -24.54 1.37 5.33
N GLU A 481 -25.62 0.63 5.57
CA GLU A 481 -26.26 0.50 6.88
C GLU A 481 -25.51 -0.45 7.83
N LEU A 482 -24.79 -1.44 7.29
CA LEU A 482 -24.17 -2.51 8.08
C LEU A 482 -22.65 -2.38 8.24
N ILE A 483 -22.03 -1.25 7.85
CA ILE A 483 -20.57 -1.04 7.94
C ILE A 483 -20.06 -1.33 9.36
N ASP A 484 -20.55 -0.57 10.36
CA ASP A 484 -20.10 -0.71 11.75
C ASP A 484 -20.47 -2.09 12.33
N ALA A 485 -21.61 -2.66 11.94
CA ALA A 485 -22.04 -3.98 12.38
C ALA A 485 -21.12 -5.10 11.83
N THR A 486 -20.57 -4.90 10.63
CA THR A 486 -19.69 -5.87 9.98
C THR A 486 -18.28 -5.83 10.57
N TYR A 487 -17.72 -4.64 10.89
CA TYR A 487 -16.51 -4.54 11.71
C TYR A 487 -16.70 -5.22 13.08
N ALA A 488 -17.82 -4.94 13.75
CA ALA A 488 -18.12 -5.57 15.04
C ALA A 488 -18.22 -7.10 14.95
N TYR A 489 -18.84 -7.62 13.89
CA TYR A 489 -18.94 -9.06 13.62
C TYR A 489 -17.56 -9.71 13.39
N GLY A 490 -16.74 -9.12 12.53
CA GLY A 490 -15.40 -9.62 12.22
C GLY A 490 -14.49 -9.64 13.46
N PHE A 491 -14.35 -8.50 14.14
CA PHE A 491 -13.52 -8.41 15.35
C PHE A 491 -14.02 -9.27 16.50
N ALA A 492 -15.34 -9.49 16.62
CA ALA A 492 -15.87 -10.43 17.60
C ALA A 492 -15.42 -11.87 17.33
N ARG A 493 -15.28 -12.28 16.07
CA ARG A 493 -14.76 -13.61 15.68
C ARG A 493 -13.25 -13.74 15.87
N LEU A 494 -12.52 -12.64 15.78
CA LEU A 494 -11.07 -12.59 15.98
C LEU A 494 -10.66 -12.55 17.45
N LYS A 495 -11.57 -12.16 18.35
CA LYS A 495 -11.28 -12.04 19.79
C LYS A 495 -10.76 -13.35 20.38
N GLY A 496 -9.53 -13.30 20.91
CA GLY A 496 -8.85 -14.46 21.49
C GLY A 496 -8.19 -15.38 20.48
N VAL A 497 -8.26 -15.06 19.18
CA VAL A 497 -7.60 -15.76 18.08
C VAL A 497 -6.46 -14.91 17.52
N LEU A 498 -6.73 -13.64 17.19
CA LEU A 498 -5.75 -12.64 16.76
C LEU A 498 -5.79 -11.42 17.69
N PRO A 499 -4.72 -10.59 17.71
CA PRO A 499 -4.72 -9.32 18.41
C PRO A 499 -5.78 -8.34 17.87
N PRO A 500 -6.11 -7.28 18.60
CA PRO A 500 -6.89 -6.16 18.08
C PRO A 500 -6.24 -5.52 16.84
N ASP A 501 -7.05 -4.80 16.07
CA ASP A 501 -6.62 -3.96 14.93
C ASP A 501 -5.98 -4.74 13.76
N THR A 502 -6.12 -6.08 13.74
CA THR A 502 -5.84 -6.90 12.56
C THR A 502 -7.09 -7.59 12.03
N PHE A 503 -7.15 -7.73 10.71
CA PHE A 503 -8.22 -8.38 9.97
C PHE A 503 -7.91 -9.87 9.70
N GLY A 504 -6.69 -10.31 9.98
CA GLY A 504 -6.15 -11.60 9.58
C GLY A 504 -5.28 -11.51 8.33
N GLY A 505 -4.98 -12.66 7.72
CA GLY A 505 -4.20 -12.76 6.49
C GLY A 505 -4.85 -13.69 5.48
N TYR A 506 -4.08 -14.16 4.52
CA TYR A 506 -4.48 -15.07 3.45
C TYR A 506 -3.97 -16.49 3.67
N PRO A 507 -4.42 -17.48 2.87
CA PRO A 507 -3.95 -18.85 2.99
C PRO A 507 -2.44 -18.98 3.12
N SER A 508 -2.03 -19.86 4.04
CA SER A 508 -0.66 -20.11 4.50
C SER A 508 -0.17 -19.19 5.64
N ASP A 509 -0.65 -17.94 5.73
CA ASP A 509 -0.11 -16.93 6.64
C ASP A 509 -1.21 -16.01 7.20
N TYR A 510 -2.01 -16.50 8.16
CA TYR A 510 -3.26 -15.86 8.59
C TYR A 510 -3.15 -14.80 9.71
N TYR A 511 -1.96 -14.30 10.05
CA TYR A 511 -1.83 -13.38 11.18
C TYR A 511 -2.17 -11.94 10.80
N SER A 512 -1.69 -11.48 9.65
CA SER A 512 -1.97 -10.16 9.10
C SER A 512 -1.61 -10.11 7.61
N THR A 513 -1.93 -9.01 6.95
CA THR A 513 -1.58 -8.73 5.56
C THR A 513 -1.00 -7.32 5.39
N ALA A 514 -0.28 -7.06 4.29
CA ALA A 514 0.09 -5.72 3.85
C ALA A 514 -1.13 -4.81 3.61
N TYR A 515 -2.32 -5.36 3.37
CA TYR A 515 -3.54 -4.56 3.18
C TYR A 515 -4.26 -4.17 4.48
N ASN A 516 -3.75 -4.56 5.65
CA ASN A 516 -4.47 -4.53 6.93
C ASN A 516 -5.06 -3.13 7.24
N ALA A 517 -4.28 -2.07 7.03
CA ALA A 517 -4.74 -0.69 7.19
C ALA A 517 -5.87 -0.32 6.21
N GLY A 518 -5.76 -0.76 4.95
CA GLY A 518 -6.72 -0.46 3.90
C GLY A 518 -8.14 -0.99 4.16
N TYR A 519 -8.28 -2.09 4.92
CA TYR A 519 -9.59 -2.58 5.37
C TYR A 519 -10.32 -1.58 6.28
N GLY A 520 -9.63 -0.60 6.86
CA GLY A 520 -10.25 0.49 7.62
C GLY A 520 -10.92 1.57 6.76
N SER A 521 -10.81 1.52 5.43
CA SER A 521 -11.24 2.64 4.58
C SER A 521 -12.74 2.92 4.63
N TRP A 522 -13.57 1.88 4.63
CA TRP A 522 -15.03 2.02 4.74
C TRP A 522 -15.46 2.52 6.12
N ALA A 523 -14.62 2.36 7.14
CA ALA A 523 -14.91 2.88 8.47
C ALA A 523 -15.05 4.41 8.46
N LEU A 524 -14.40 5.10 7.51
CA LEU A 524 -14.63 6.51 7.25
C LEU A 524 -16.09 6.77 6.84
N ALA A 525 -16.76 5.90 6.08
CA ALA A 525 -18.18 6.06 5.80
C ALA A 525 -19.08 5.73 7.02
N GLY A 526 -18.56 4.96 7.99
CA GLY A 526 -19.24 4.57 9.22
C GLY A 526 -19.24 5.61 10.34
N SER A 527 -19.56 5.17 11.55
CA SER A 527 -19.66 6.01 12.74
C SER A 527 -18.77 5.58 13.90
N ARG A 528 -18.57 4.27 14.11
CA ARG A 528 -17.90 3.74 15.30
C ARG A 528 -16.41 3.47 15.11
N TYR A 529 -16.02 3.02 13.92
CA TYR A 529 -14.67 2.53 13.64
C TYR A 529 -13.84 3.52 12.81
N ARG A 530 -14.18 4.81 12.80
CA ARG A 530 -13.59 5.80 11.87
C ARG A 530 -12.06 5.87 11.91
N ASP A 531 -11.45 5.54 13.05
CA ASP A 531 -10.00 5.54 13.28
C ASP A 531 -9.32 4.18 13.01
N GLU A 532 -10.08 3.17 12.58
CA GLU A 532 -9.59 1.79 12.37
C GLU A 532 -8.46 1.73 11.34
N GLY A 533 -8.52 2.51 10.25
CA GLY A 533 -7.46 2.53 9.26
C GLY A 533 -6.10 2.97 9.83
N ILE A 534 -6.11 3.92 10.77
CA ILE A 534 -4.90 4.37 11.47
C ILE A 534 -4.43 3.33 12.48
N ARG A 535 -5.34 2.78 13.30
CA ARG A 535 -4.99 1.74 14.29
C ARG A 535 -4.42 0.49 13.63
N ALA A 536 -4.99 0.08 12.52
CA ALA A 536 -4.53 -1.06 11.74
C ALA A 536 -3.15 -0.80 11.10
N TYR A 537 -2.81 0.44 10.77
CA TYR A 537 -1.46 0.80 10.30
C TYR A 537 -0.46 0.83 11.46
N GLU A 538 -0.84 1.37 12.63
CA GLU A 538 -0.03 1.29 13.86
C GLU A 538 0.25 -0.18 14.23
N PHE A 539 -0.74 -1.06 14.09
CA PHE A 539 -0.58 -2.51 14.26
C PHE A 539 0.44 -3.09 13.27
N MET A 540 0.35 -2.73 11.99
CA MET A 540 1.28 -3.20 10.96
C MET A 540 2.73 -2.82 11.30
N ILE A 541 2.96 -1.58 11.74
CA ILE A 541 4.28 -1.10 12.16
C ILE A 541 4.75 -1.87 13.41
N ALA A 542 3.87 -2.09 14.38
CA ALA A 542 4.26 -2.73 15.63
C ALA A 542 4.52 -4.24 15.51
N HIS A 543 3.88 -4.92 14.56
CA HIS A 543 3.77 -6.39 14.61
C HIS A 543 4.09 -7.16 13.33
N THR A 544 4.11 -6.52 12.15
CA THR A 544 4.08 -7.26 10.88
C THR A 544 5.14 -6.83 9.87
N GLN A 545 6.09 -6.00 10.28
CA GLN A 545 7.20 -5.59 9.42
C GLN A 545 8.14 -6.78 9.12
N SER A 546 8.34 -7.12 7.86
CA SER A 546 9.35 -8.08 7.38
C SER A 546 10.73 -7.46 7.21
N GLY A 547 10.79 -6.14 7.15
CA GLY A 547 11.97 -5.30 7.29
C GLY A 547 11.50 -3.86 7.53
N PRO A 548 12.40 -2.88 7.70
CA PRO A 548 12.00 -1.50 7.97
C PRO A 548 10.95 -1.02 6.96
N TYR A 549 9.74 -0.74 7.46
CA TYR A 549 8.55 -0.34 6.71
C TYR A 549 8.25 -1.19 5.46
N SER A 550 8.54 -2.49 5.55
CA SER A 550 8.26 -3.47 4.52
C SER A 550 7.32 -4.54 5.07
N TRP A 551 6.35 -4.96 4.26
CA TRP A 551 5.35 -5.96 4.63
C TRP A 551 5.23 -7.00 3.53
N TRP A 552 5.00 -8.24 3.94
CA TRP A 552 4.54 -9.30 3.05
C TRP A 552 3.06 -9.11 2.73
N GLU A 553 2.65 -9.51 1.53
CA GLU A 553 1.24 -9.59 1.16
C GLU A 553 0.44 -10.33 2.23
N SER A 554 0.93 -11.49 2.67
CA SER A 554 0.44 -12.17 3.86
C SER A 554 1.55 -12.56 4.80
N ALA A 555 1.32 -12.39 6.10
CA ALA A 555 2.33 -12.54 7.14
C ALA A 555 1.87 -13.51 8.24
N SER A 556 2.81 -14.34 8.69
CA SER A 556 2.62 -15.22 9.85
C SER A 556 2.71 -14.45 11.18
N ALA A 557 2.33 -15.14 12.27
CA ALA A 557 2.45 -14.58 13.60
C ALA A 557 3.91 -14.36 14.01
N PRO A 558 4.19 -13.35 14.87
CA PRO A 558 5.54 -13.09 15.34
C PRO A 558 6.19 -14.26 16.07
N LEU A 559 7.48 -14.47 15.82
CA LEU A 559 8.27 -15.51 16.49
C LEU A 559 9.21 -14.92 17.54
N SER A 560 9.07 -15.37 18.80
CA SER A 560 9.88 -14.95 19.97
C SER A 560 11.39 -15.24 19.91
N GLY A 561 11.91 -15.71 18.77
CA GLY A 561 13.31 -16.04 18.53
C GLY A 561 13.98 -15.21 17.42
N SER A 562 13.29 -14.22 16.83
CA SER A 562 13.91 -13.31 15.88
C SER A 562 15.02 -12.48 16.56
N PRO A 563 16.20 -12.34 15.93
CA PRO A 563 17.25 -11.47 16.42
C PRO A 563 16.93 -9.99 16.21
N TRP A 564 15.99 -9.67 15.31
CA TRP A 564 15.57 -8.30 15.11
C TRP A 564 14.68 -7.86 16.29
N THR A 565 15.10 -6.80 16.97
CA THR A 565 14.38 -6.23 18.11
C THR A 565 12.98 -5.77 17.68
N GLY A 566 11.96 -6.24 18.39
CA GLY A 566 10.56 -5.93 18.11
C GLY A 566 9.71 -7.19 17.94
N SER A 567 8.53 -7.02 17.38
CA SER A 567 7.59 -8.09 17.06
C SER A 567 7.45 -8.15 15.55
N HIS A 568 8.03 -9.18 14.93
CA HIS A 568 8.14 -9.31 13.48
C HIS A 568 7.67 -10.69 13.04
N PRO A 569 7.04 -10.82 11.86
CA PRO A 569 6.51 -12.08 11.37
C PRO A 569 7.63 -13.11 11.22
N ALA A 570 7.32 -14.38 11.43
CA ALA A 570 8.29 -15.46 11.30
C ALA A 570 8.63 -15.75 9.82
N GLU A 571 7.61 -15.57 8.99
CA GLU A 571 7.46 -16.01 7.61
C GLU A 571 6.44 -15.08 6.92
N GLY A 572 6.46 -15.06 5.59
CA GLY A 572 5.42 -14.46 4.77
C GLY A 572 5.52 -14.92 3.32
N GLN A 573 4.52 -14.53 2.53
CA GLN A 573 4.33 -14.94 1.14
C GLN A 573 3.96 -13.76 0.23
N GLY A 574 3.85 -14.04 -1.07
CA GLY A 574 3.47 -13.06 -2.08
C GLY A 574 4.67 -12.18 -2.42
N SER A 575 4.52 -10.87 -2.26
CA SER A 575 5.63 -9.92 -2.42
C SER A 575 5.97 -9.16 -1.14
N SER A 576 7.20 -8.63 -1.04
CA SER A 576 7.64 -7.77 0.08
C SER A 576 8.86 -6.88 -0.24
N PRO A 577 8.77 -5.55 -0.17
CA PRO A 577 7.59 -4.76 0.15
C PRO A 577 6.48 -4.96 -0.90
N HIS A 578 5.25 -5.15 -0.45
CA HIS A 578 4.07 -5.28 -1.30
C HIS A 578 3.46 -3.89 -1.58
N ALA A 579 3.61 -3.40 -2.81
CA ALA A 579 3.37 -2.01 -3.18
C ALA A 579 1.89 -1.60 -3.09
N TRP A 580 0.95 -2.46 -3.49
CA TRP A 580 -0.47 -2.12 -3.41
C TRP A 580 -0.98 -2.04 -1.96
N GLY A 581 -0.56 -2.97 -1.10
CA GLY A 581 -0.85 -2.92 0.35
C GLY A 581 -0.34 -1.64 1.01
N ILE A 582 0.89 -1.25 0.69
CA ILE A 582 1.47 0.05 1.11
C ILE A 582 0.62 1.22 0.60
N ALA A 583 0.27 1.21 -0.69
CA ALA A 583 -0.55 2.26 -1.28
C ALA A 583 -1.91 2.41 -0.58
N ASN A 584 -2.53 1.30 -0.17
CA ASN A 584 -3.77 1.32 0.58
C ASN A 584 -3.60 1.89 2.00
N ALA A 585 -2.51 1.55 2.69
CA ALA A 585 -2.19 2.06 4.02
C ALA A 585 -1.94 3.58 4.01
N ASP A 586 -1.17 4.05 3.02
CA ASP A 586 -0.88 5.48 2.86
C ASP A 586 -2.12 6.28 2.47
N LYS A 587 -2.95 5.73 1.57
CA LYS A 587 -4.20 6.38 1.16
C LYS A 587 -5.16 6.51 2.33
N VAL A 588 -5.39 5.44 3.12
CA VAL A 588 -6.34 5.51 4.23
C VAL A 588 -5.83 6.43 5.35
N LEU A 589 -4.51 6.50 5.58
CA LEU A 589 -3.93 7.49 6.47
C LEU A 589 -4.26 8.91 5.97
N LEU A 590 -3.98 9.20 4.70
CA LEU A 590 -4.23 10.54 4.15
C LEU A 590 -5.73 10.90 4.18
N ASP A 591 -6.62 10.01 3.73
CA ASP A 591 -8.07 10.22 3.75
C ASP A 591 -8.63 10.43 5.17
N SER A 592 -8.04 9.77 6.17
CA SER A 592 -8.40 9.95 7.58
C SER A 592 -8.11 11.37 8.08
N LEU A 593 -7.04 11.99 7.56
CA LEU A 593 -6.62 13.34 7.90
C LEU A 593 -7.36 14.39 7.08
N VAL A 594 -7.42 14.20 5.76
CA VAL A 594 -8.10 15.09 4.82
C VAL A 594 -8.46 14.35 3.53
N ALA A 595 -9.71 14.47 3.12
CA ALA A 595 -10.20 13.97 1.84
C ALA A 595 -10.89 15.08 1.05
N GLN A 596 -10.94 14.91 -0.27
CA GLN A 596 -11.60 15.84 -1.18
C GLN A 596 -12.71 15.13 -1.95
N ALA A 597 -13.92 15.70 -1.92
CA ALA A 597 -14.99 15.29 -2.81
C ALA A 597 -14.86 15.96 -4.19
N SER A 598 -15.47 15.32 -5.19
CA SER A 598 -15.44 15.73 -6.61
C SER A 598 -16.11 17.07 -6.89
N ASP A 599 -16.95 17.58 -5.96
CA ASP A 599 -17.51 18.93 -5.99
C ASP A 599 -16.52 20.01 -5.49
N GLY A 600 -15.33 19.58 -5.05
CA GLY A 600 -14.26 20.41 -4.53
C GLY A 600 -14.31 20.63 -3.02
N SER A 601 -15.32 20.12 -2.30
CA SER A 601 -15.40 20.24 -0.84
C SER A 601 -14.33 19.39 -0.15
N LEU A 602 -13.89 19.85 1.03
CA LEU A 602 -12.92 19.14 1.86
C LEU A 602 -13.59 18.54 3.10
N ILE A 603 -13.18 17.33 3.45
CA ILE A 603 -13.52 16.64 4.70
C ILE A 603 -12.24 16.54 5.51
N VAL A 604 -12.24 17.05 6.74
CA VAL A 604 -11.05 17.17 7.59
C VAL A 604 -11.21 16.36 8.88
N GLY A 605 -10.21 15.52 9.14
CA GLY A 605 -9.99 14.83 10.41
C GLY A 605 -10.91 13.67 10.71
N ARG A 606 -11.60 13.14 9.70
CA ARG A 606 -12.69 12.18 9.90
C ARG A 606 -12.26 10.87 10.57
N GLY A 607 -11.03 10.43 10.33
CA GLY A 607 -10.46 9.22 10.93
C GLY A 607 -9.43 9.47 12.03
N ILE A 608 -9.24 10.72 12.49
CA ILE A 608 -8.23 11.03 13.51
C ILE A 608 -8.63 10.41 14.86
N PRO A 609 -7.78 9.56 15.48
CA PRO A 609 -8.04 9.03 16.81
C PRO A 609 -8.12 10.15 17.85
N ASP A 610 -9.05 10.05 18.81
CA ASP A 610 -9.23 11.06 19.87
C ASP A 610 -7.95 11.29 20.68
N GLY A 611 -7.14 10.25 20.87
CA GLY A 611 -5.86 10.32 21.57
C GLY A 611 -4.82 11.22 20.89
N TRP A 612 -4.99 11.55 19.61
CA TRP A 612 -4.12 12.49 18.89
C TRP A 612 -4.51 13.96 19.09
N LEU A 613 -5.67 14.21 19.69
CA LEU A 613 -6.19 15.55 19.98
C LEU A 613 -6.00 15.94 21.45
N GLU A 614 -5.18 15.20 22.20
CA GLU A 614 -4.75 15.60 23.54
C GLU A 614 -3.87 16.87 23.49
N GLU A 615 -3.81 17.59 24.61
CA GLU A 615 -3.07 18.85 24.69
C GLU A 615 -1.58 18.68 24.35
N GLY A 616 -1.06 19.58 23.53
CA GLY A 616 0.34 19.57 23.08
C GLY A 616 0.64 18.64 21.90
N LYS A 617 -0.33 17.81 21.46
CA LYS A 617 -0.22 17.05 20.21
C LYS A 617 -0.69 17.88 19.02
N THR A 618 -0.12 17.59 17.86
CA THR A 618 -0.44 18.27 16.60
C THR A 618 -0.57 17.26 15.48
N VAL A 619 -1.52 17.51 14.59
CA VAL A 619 -1.66 16.82 13.31
C VAL A 619 -1.53 17.87 12.21
N SER A 620 -0.76 17.59 11.16
CA SER A 620 -0.72 18.47 9.99
C SER A 620 -0.55 17.71 8.70
N VAL A 621 -1.15 18.25 7.64
CA VAL A 621 -0.93 17.80 6.27
C VAL A 621 -0.45 19.01 5.46
N GLY A 622 0.74 18.91 4.88
CA GLY A 622 1.29 19.91 3.98
C GLY A 622 1.09 19.51 2.51
N ASN A 623 1.09 20.49 1.61
CA ASN A 623 1.16 20.24 0.16
C ASN A 623 0.05 19.34 -0.41
N PHE A 624 -1.10 19.24 0.26
CA PHE A 624 -2.19 18.34 -0.15
C PHE A 624 -2.82 18.82 -1.47
N PRO A 625 -2.90 17.95 -2.50
CA PRO A 625 -3.48 18.31 -3.79
C PRO A 625 -5.00 18.39 -3.71
N THR A 626 -5.53 19.46 -4.28
CA THR A 626 -6.97 19.71 -4.41
C THR A 626 -7.33 19.77 -5.91
N VAL A 627 -8.39 20.49 -6.28
CA VAL A 627 -8.86 20.49 -7.67
C VAL A 627 -7.95 21.32 -8.57
N ASP A 628 -7.76 20.89 -9.82
CA ASP A 628 -7.11 21.66 -10.88
C ASP A 628 -5.70 22.19 -10.49
N GLY A 629 -4.86 21.31 -9.94
CA GLY A 629 -3.46 21.59 -9.58
C GLY A 629 -3.27 22.45 -8.32
N LYS A 630 -4.35 22.82 -7.63
CA LYS A 630 -4.30 23.65 -6.42
C LYS A 630 -3.85 22.84 -5.22
N ARG A 631 -3.23 23.48 -4.24
CA ARG A 631 -2.77 22.83 -3.01
C ARG A 631 -3.18 23.59 -1.76
N ILE A 632 -3.36 22.84 -0.67
CA ILE A 632 -3.59 23.38 0.67
C ILE A 632 -2.61 22.81 1.70
N ALA A 633 -2.57 23.45 2.85
CA ALA A 633 -1.99 22.89 4.07
C ALA A 633 -3.05 22.92 5.17
N LEU A 634 -3.02 21.92 6.05
CA LEU A 634 -3.91 21.71 7.19
C LEU A 634 -3.05 21.58 8.46
N GLY A 635 -3.47 22.21 9.55
CA GLY A 635 -2.98 21.98 10.90
C GLY A 635 -4.12 21.86 11.89
N ILE A 636 -4.01 20.90 12.81
CA ILE A 636 -4.93 20.67 13.92
C ILE A 636 -4.10 20.64 15.21
N SER A 637 -4.52 21.43 16.20
CA SER A 637 -3.88 21.46 17.51
C SER A 637 -4.90 21.65 18.61
N THR A 638 -4.59 21.16 19.81
CA THR A 638 -5.44 21.29 20.99
C THR A 638 -4.71 22.04 22.10
N SER A 639 -5.38 23.03 22.70
CA SER A 639 -4.90 23.79 23.86
C SER A 639 -6.08 24.15 24.75
N ASP A 640 -5.96 23.96 26.07
CA ASP A 640 -6.97 24.39 27.05
C ASP A 640 -8.41 23.88 26.80
N GLY A 641 -8.61 22.80 26.04
CA GLY A 641 -9.93 22.28 25.64
C GLY A 641 -10.54 22.96 24.39
N ASP A 642 -9.75 23.75 23.67
CA ASP A 642 -10.04 24.25 22.33
C ASP A 642 -9.26 23.47 21.28
N VAL A 643 -9.96 22.92 20.29
CA VAL A 643 -9.36 22.31 19.10
C VAL A 643 -9.34 23.38 18.00
N ARG A 644 -8.14 23.79 17.59
CA ARG A 644 -7.93 24.73 16.49
C ARG A 644 -7.65 23.97 15.20
N ILE A 645 -8.37 24.34 14.15
CA ILE A 645 -8.17 23.86 12.79
C ILE A 645 -7.78 25.05 11.92
N ASP A 646 -6.69 24.90 11.18
CA ASP A 646 -6.09 25.92 10.34
C ASP A 646 -5.80 25.33 8.95
N VAL A 647 -6.51 25.83 7.94
CA VAL A 647 -6.38 25.45 6.54
C VAL A 647 -5.90 26.68 5.76
N ARG A 648 -4.82 26.51 5.00
CA ARG A 648 -4.16 27.58 4.22
C ARG A 648 -3.95 27.17 2.78
N GLY A 649 -3.66 28.14 1.92
CA GLY A 649 -3.46 27.92 0.49
C GLY A 649 -4.74 28.18 -0.30
N ALA A 650 -5.01 27.36 -1.31
CA ALA A 650 -6.15 27.52 -2.20
C ALA A 650 -7.44 26.93 -1.58
N LEU A 651 -8.08 27.68 -0.68
CA LEU A 651 -9.29 27.23 0.01
C LEU A 651 -10.41 26.83 -0.98
N PRO A 652 -11.12 25.72 -0.73
CA PRO A 652 -12.16 25.23 -1.61
C PRO A 652 -13.37 26.17 -1.63
N ALA A 653 -13.88 26.47 -2.83
CA ALA A 653 -15.10 27.27 -2.98
C ALA A 653 -16.35 26.54 -2.45
N ALA A 654 -16.34 25.21 -2.47
CA ALA A 654 -17.41 24.36 -1.94
C ALA A 654 -17.41 24.24 -0.40
N GLY A 655 -16.42 24.84 0.28
CA GLY A 655 -16.33 24.86 1.74
C GLY A 655 -15.59 23.66 2.34
N ILE A 656 -15.54 23.63 3.67
CA ILE A 656 -14.80 22.65 4.47
C ILE A 656 -15.73 22.07 5.53
N ARG A 657 -15.74 20.76 5.67
CA ARG A 657 -16.37 20.04 6.79
C ARG A 657 -15.29 19.48 7.70
N VAL A 658 -15.33 19.84 8.98
CA VAL A 658 -14.47 19.25 10.01
C VAL A 658 -15.29 18.21 10.75
N GLU A 659 -14.80 16.97 10.76
CA GLU A 659 -15.58 15.79 11.17
C GLU A 659 -14.79 14.92 12.17
N LEU A 660 -14.10 15.55 13.12
CA LEU A 660 -13.31 14.86 14.14
C LEU A 660 -14.21 13.95 15.01
N PRO A 661 -13.85 12.67 15.26
CA PRO A 661 -14.63 11.78 16.12
C PRO A 661 -14.97 12.38 17.49
N VAL A 662 -14.00 13.05 18.13
CA VAL A 662 -14.16 13.74 19.43
C VAL A 662 -15.26 14.80 19.46
N PHE A 663 -15.76 15.28 18.33
CA PHE A 663 -16.79 16.32 18.26
C PHE A 663 -18.20 15.80 18.49
N VAL A 664 -18.47 14.50 18.27
CA VAL A 664 -19.81 13.93 18.38
C VAL A 664 -20.36 14.12 19.80
N GLY A 665 -21.40 14.95 19.95
CA GLY A 665 -22.01 15.27 21.25
C GLY A 665 -21.10 16.01 22.24
N ASN A 666 -20.00 16.60 21.79
CA ASN A 666 -18.98 17.21 22.65
C ASN A 666 -18.63 18.67 22.27
N ILE A 667 -19.33 19.28 21.31
CA ILE A 667 -19.11 20.68 20.93
C ILE A 667 -19.82 21.60 21.94
N ARG A 668 -19.08 22.56 22.51
CA ARG A 668 -19.63 23.65 23.33
C ARG A 668 -19.92 24.90 22.51
N SER A 669 -18.97 25.28 21.66
CA SER A 669 -19.09 26.46 20.80
C SER A 669 -18.07 26.41 19.66
N VAL A 670 -18.39 27.05 18.54
CA VAL A 670 -17.46 27.24 17.40
C VAL A 670 -17.22 28.72 17.14
N SER A 671 -16.00 29.08 16.74
CA SER A 671 -15.66 30.47 16.41
C SER A 671 -16.25 30.93 15.06
N ALA A 672 -16.55 29.98 14.16
CA ALA A 672 -17.11 30.22 12.83
C ALA A 672 -17.80 28.96 12.30
N GLY A 673 -18.71 29.13 11.35
CA GLY A 673 -19.45 28.04 10.72
C GLY A 673 -20.71 27.60 11.45
N SER A 674 -21.27 26.48 11.01
CA SER A 674 -22.44 25.83 11.61
C SER A 674 -22.09 24.45 12.13
N VAL A 675 -22.85 23.98 13.12
CA VAL A 675 -22.63 22.69 13.79
C VAL A 675 -23.83 21.77 13.56
N ASP A 676 -23.57 20.52 13.20
CA ASP A 676 -24.51 19.40 13.37
C ASP A 676 -24.07 18.58 14.58
N GLU A 677 -24.73 18.81 15.72
CA GLU A 677 -24.41 18.16 17.00
C GLU A 677 -24.56 16.63 16.95
N ARG A 678 -25.46 16.12 16.09
CA ARG A 678 -25.71 14.66 15.99
C ARG A 678 -24.53 13.95 15.34
N THR A 679 -23.90 14.59 14.37
CA THR A 679 -22.79 14.01 13.59
C THR A 679 -21.42 14.54 14.03
N GLY A 680 -21.39 15.57 14.87
CA GLY A 680 -20.15 16.27 15.27
C GLY A 680 -19.55 17.09 14.14
N THR A 681 -20.30 17.38 13.07
CA THR A 681 -19.75 18.07 11.89
C THR A 681 -19.78 19.58 12.08
N VAL A 682 -18.63 20.23 11.89
CA VAL A 682 -18.51 21.69 11.78
C VAL A 682 -18.33 22.08 10.31
N THR A 683 -19.30 22.82 9.75
CA THR A 683 -19.26 23.27 8.35
C THR A 683 -18.81 24.72 8.27
N LEU A 684 -17.69 24.96 7.59
CA LEU A 684 -17.12 26.28 7.40
C LEU A 684 -17.57 26.89 6.06
N PRO A 685 -17.96 28.17 6.03
CA PRO A 685 -18.18 28.89 4.79
C PRO A 685 -16.92 28.93 3.92
N ALA A 686 -17.11 29.12 2.61
CA ALA A 686 -16.00 29.37 1.69
C ALA A 686 -15.11 30.52 2.22
N GLN A 687 -13.80 30.43 2.01
CA GLN A 687 -12.78 31.39 2.45
C GLN A 687 -12.48 31.42 3.96
N VAL A 688 -13.23 30.69 4.80
CA VAL A 688 -12.90 30.53 6.23
C VAL A 688 -11.89 29.40 6.38
N GLY A 689 -10.61 29.75 6.48
CA GLY A 689 -9.51 28.80 6.68
C GLY A 689 -9.16 28.56 8.14
N THR A 690 -9.89 29.11 9.12
CA THR A 690 -9.56 28.89 10.53
C THR A 690 -10.83 28.79 11.36
N VAL A 691 -10.88 27.77 12.22
CA VAL A 691 -11.93 27.62 13.22
C VAL A 691 -11.33 27.13 14.54
N SER A 692 -11.91 27.57 15.65
CA SER A 692 -11.66 27.01 16.98
C SER A 692 -12.95 26.42 17.51
N VAL A 693 -12.88 25.18 17.98
CA VAL A 693 -13.99 24.40 18.50
C VAL A 693 -13.72 24.13 19.97
N ARG A 694 -14.54 24.75 20.83
CA ARG A 694 -14.48 24.55 22.28
C ARG A 694 -15.19 23.26 22.62
N LEU A 695 -14.53 22.34 23.32
CA LEU A 695 -15.14 21.09 23.75
C LEU A 695 -15.89 21.25 25.09
N LEU A 696 -16.93 20.42 25.31
CA LEU A 696 -17.58 20.26 26.61
C LEU A 696 -16.65 19.53 27.58
N HIS A 697 -15.95 18.51 27.09
CA HIS A 697 -14.96 17.70 27.78
C HIS A 697 -13.70 17.55 26.92
N SER A 698 -12.52 17.60 27.54
CA SER A 698 -11.26 17.37 26.84
C SER A 698 -11.25 16.01 26.13
N ALA A 699 -10.53 15.91 25.01
CA ALA A 699 -10.26 14.64 24.35
C ALA A 699 -9.67 13.66 25.36
N ARG A 700 -10.23 12.44 25.43
CA ARG A 700 -9.73 11.36 26.27
C ARG A 700 -9.54 10.13 25.41
N VAL A 701 -8.54 9.32 25.72
CA VAL A 701 -8.46 7.95 25.20
C VAL A 701 -9.70 7.19 25.68
N ALA A 702 -10.52 6.70 24.75
CA ALA A 702 -11.56 5.72 25.08
C ALA A 702 -10.85 4.50 25.70
N ALA A 703 -11.26 4.09 26.91
CA ALA A 703 -10.72 2.89 27.52
C ALA A 703 -11.03 1.69 26.59
N ALA A 704 -9.97 1.03 26.10
CA ALA A 704 -10.03 -0.09 25.17
C ALA A 704 -10.81 -1.29 25.74
#